data_AF-A0A842RGG0-F1
#
_entry.id   AF-A0A842RGG0-F1
#
_cell.length_a   1.000
_cell.length_b   1.000
_cell.length_c   1.000
_cell.angle_alpha   90.00
_cell.angle_beta   90.00
_cell.angle_gamma   90.00
#
_symmetry.space_group_name_H-M   'P 1'
#
loop_
_entity.id
_entity.type
_entity.pdbx_description
1 polymer ?
#
loop_
_entity_poly.entity_id
_entity_poly.type
_entity_poly.pdbx_seq_one_letter_code
_entity_poly.pdbx_strand_id
1 'polypeptide(L)'
;MDFAILTTLLSEKTKNKILVEVTSEENSDAPFLVKAHQIIKKLLSRSISSSFSPEEYVRLVRFNLRIGLAISENEWIREFQTTDPIMNYYQKLLDSKTDIKKVNTELQTAIRDFNPENDAEGFIGKLTLLSIIVQVLGYLGDLEQSRKVLEDARAVIREMKKNELADFVFGQILTSIAWWERERGDISVAERLQNELFEIATSINSDILRGSAYGIIGAFYSQQGIIRKAMSNYQMSRDIREKLGDKIRALRMSSSMAWDIMALGKPRQAVRLLEEIRRKYIRLNGEENVPPHITRFMGEILLLAGEVEKAYQYIKEAFEKQASLSGEDSYGTNIARKSLIEALIERGELTKAKERLDKLYQFCEKSPSDYLYAGYYYSFSNYQLKTYNLGLALENIFEALEYASKPGNYDMLLKTQLTITKIYIQQYKLSEDVHLLINALNFIENIIQATKEQEYRFLLWRSLVIRSNIEFLLERNKEAMKSLQEALAIVEDDSEAKIVITENITELETKIKQQIKLEDKRESLLRRISKNIQEAFKFVFVKRPVEIEFTLHGLLIIKDSGIPLYSKIINDDIISDDILLTGLITAINDFSSHLFSRTNTGALSSIVHENLNILLEKENGLLIALIVDKNTFELRTKMLQFIQDLQINVLPESSEQRKKELIEQKFQYYFT
;
A
#
# COMPACT_ATOMS: atom_id res chain seq x y z
N MET A 1 -51.07 7.30 -6.05
CA MET A 1 -50.18 8.39 -5.60
C MET A 1 -48.78 8.20 -6.18
N ASP A 2 -48.28 6.97 -6.30
CA ASP A 2 -46.90 6.67 -6.79
C ASP A 2 -46.66 6.93 -8.28
N PHE A 3 -47.70 6.91 -9.12
CA PHE A 3 -47.58 7.30 -10.53
C PHE A 3 -47.36 8.81 -10.71
N ALA A 4 -47.80 9.63 -9.75
CA ALA A 4 -47.62 11.08 -9.78
C ALA A 4 -46.16 11.49 -9.47
N ILE A 5 -45.44 10.67 -8.69
CA ILE A 5 -44.01 10.83 -8.41
C ILE A 5 -43.17 10.49 -9.67
N LEU A 6 -43.58 9.47 -10.42
CA LEU A 6 -43.06 9.15 -11.76
C LEU A 6 -43.20 10.32 -12.73
N THR A 7 -44.33 11.05 -12.66
CA THR A 7 -44.60 12.18 -13.57
C THR A 7 -43.77 13.44 -13.31
N THR A 8 -43.19 13.61 -12.13
CA THR A 8 -42.40 14.81 -11.78
C THR A 8 -40.88 14.65 -11.94
N LEU A 9 -40.36 13.41 -11.89
CA LEU A 9 -38.91 13.19 -11.78
C LEU A 9 -38.22 12.77 -13.09
N LEU A 10 -38.88 12.08 -14.01
CA LEU A 10 -38.22 11.49 -15.19
C LEU A 10 -38.56 12.24 -16.49
N SER A 11 -37.74 12.08 -17.54
CA SER A 11 -38.12 12.56 -18.87
C SER A 11 -39.31 11.77 -19.43
N GLU A 12 -40.13 12.41 -20.26
CA GLU A 12 -41.26 11.78 -21.00
C GLU A 12 -40.86 10.45 -21.67
N LYS A 13 -39.68 10.42 -22.29
CA LYS A 13 -39.12 9.22 -22.94
C LYS A 13 -38.90 8.06 -21.96
N THR A 14 -38.41 8.37 -20.76
CA THR A 14 -38.16 7.39 -19.70
C THR A 14 -39.47 6.90 -19.08
N LYS A 15 -40.43 7.81 -18.88
CA LYS A 15 -41.79 7.46 -18.40
C LYS A 15 -42.46 6.46 -19.33
N ASN A 16 -42.44 6.74 -20.64
CA ASN A 16 -43.07 5.89 -21.64
C ASN A 16 -42.41 4.50 -21.73
N LYS A 17 -41.08 4.41 -21.57
CA LYS A 17 -40.38 3.13 -21.58
C LYS A 17 -40.74 2.24 -20.38
N ILE A 18 -40.76 2.82 -19.16
CA ILE A 18 -41.17 2.10 -17.95
C ILE A 18 -42.64 1.67 -18.06
N LEU A 19 -43.51 2.55 -18.55
CA LEU A 19 -44.93 2.27 -18.67
C LEU A 19 -45.22 1.10 -19.63
N VAL A 20 -44.56 1.08 -20.78
CA VAL A 20 -44.69 0.02 -21.80
C VAL A 20 -44.16 -1.33 -21.29
N GLU A 21 -43.06 -1.36 -20.54
CA GLU A 21 -42.53 -2.60 -19.98
C GLU A 21 -43.40 -3.13 -18.82
N VAL A 22 -43.99 -2.25 -18.01
CA VAL A 22 -44.90 -2.64 -16.92
C VAL A 22 -46.23 -3.20 -17.44
N THR A 23 -46.75 -2.68 -18.56
CA THR A 23 -48.02 -3.12 -19.14
C THR A 23 -47.92 -4.35 -20.04
N SER A 24 -46.72 -4.74 -20.48
CA SER A 24 -46.50 -5.85 -21.44
C SER A 24 -46.24 -7.23 -20.80
N GLU A 25 -46.02 -7.31 -19.48
CA GLU A 25 -45.97 -8.59 -18.76
C GLU A 25 -47.40 -9.05 -18.38
N GLU A 26 -48.00 -9.90 -19.21
CA GLU A 26 -49.40 -10.34 -19.13
C GLU A 26 -49.75 -11.34 -18.01
N ASN A 27 -48.81 -11.79 -17.14
CA ASN A 27 -49.11 -12.85 -16.16
C ASN A 27 -48.32 -12.73 -14.84
N SER A 28 -48.76 -11.89 -13.90
CA SER A 28 -48.48 -12.08 -12.45
C SER A 28 -49.42 -11.24 -11.58
N ASP A 29 -49.90 -11.81 -10.46
CA ASP A 29 -50.77 -11.15 -9.46
C ASP A 29 -50.01 -10.16 -8.53
N ALA A 30 -48.80 -9.72 -8.90
CA ALA A 30 -47.97 -8.87 -8.05
C ALA A 30 -48.43 -7.39 -8.04
N PRO A 31 -48.38 -6.68 -6.90
CA PRO A 31 -48.68 -5.25 -6.84
C PRO A 31 -47.80 -4.42 -7.79
N PHE A 32 -48.38 -3.38 -8.39
CA PHE A 32 -47.71 -2.49 -9.37
C PHE A 32 -46.31 -2.02 -8.92
N LEU A 33 -46.14 -1.72 -7.63
CA LEU A 33 -44.87 -1.29 -7.05
C LEU A 33 -43.79 -2.38 -7.11
N VAL A 34 -44.12 -3.64 -6.85
CA VAL A 34 -43.19 -4.77 -6.96
C VAL A 34 -42.75 -4.96 -8.42
N LYS A 35 -43.68 -4.83 -9.36
CA LYS A 35 -43.39 -4.93 -10.80
C LYS A 35 -42.54 -3.76 -11.30
N ALA A 36 -42.87 -2.53 -10.88
CA ALA A 36 -42.08 -1.34 -11.16
C ALA A 36 -40.66 -1.46 -10.57
N HIS A 37 -40.52 -1.96 -9.34
CA HIS A 37 -39.24 -2.26 -8.70
C HIS A 37 -38.41 -3.24 -9.53
N GLN A 38 -38.99 -4.38 -9.92
CA GLN A 38 -38.33 -5.42 -10.72
C GLN A 38 -37.93 -4.93 -12.11
N ILE A 39 -38.76 -4.11 -12.76
CA ILE A 39 -38.49 -3.56 -14.09
C ILE A 39 -37.44 -2.44 -14.01
N ILE A 40 -37.52 -1.54 -13.02
CA ILE A 40 -36.48 -0.53 -12.79
C ILE A 40 -35.16 -1.20 -12.44
N LYS A 41 -35.17 -2.24 -11.59
CA LYS A 41 -34.01 -3.11 -11.33
C LYS A 41 -33.49 -3.74 -12.62
N LYS A 42 -34.36 -4.25 -13.50
CA LYS A 42 -33.99 -4.81 -14.81
C LYS A 42 -33.39 -3.75 -15.74
N LEU A 43 -33.94 -2.53 -15.78
CA LEU A 43 -33.43 -1.40 -16.55
C LEU A 43 -32.08 -0.91 -16.04
N LEU A 44 -31.93 -0.74 -14.73
CA LEU A 44 -30.65 -0.47 -14.05
C LEU A 44 -29.66 -1.64 -14.25
N SER A 45 -30.16 -2.89 -14.38
CA SER A 45 -29.35 -4.09 -14.58
C SER A 45 -28.89 -4.29 -16.04
N ARG A 46 -29.67 -3.83 -17.04
CA ARG A 46 -29.51 -4.13 -18.47
C ARG A 46 -29.11 -2.94 -19.35
N SER A 47 -28.90 -1.73 -18.82
CA SER A 47 -28.60 -0.57 -19.67
C SER A 47 -27.14 -0.56 -20.19
N ILE A 48 -26.85 -1.46 -21.11
CA ILE A 48 -25.92 -1.21 -22.21
C ILE A 48 -26.68 -0.29 -23.18
N SER A 49 -26.56 1.03 -23.00
CA SER A 49 -26.72 2.07 -24.03
C SER A 49 -26.92 3.43 -23.37
N SER A 50 -26.31 4.42 -24.01
CA SER A 50 -26.47 5.89 -24.02
C SER A 50 -27.89 6.51 -23.80
N SER A 51 -28.76 5.90 -23.00
CA SER A 51 -30.20 6.20 -22.96
C SER A 51 -30.64 7.11 -21.80
N PHE A 52 -29.83 7.27 -20.75
CA PHE A 52 -30.17 8.08 -19.58
C PHE A 52 -29.01 9.01 -19.22
N SER A 53 -29.32 10.27 -18.91
CA SER A 53 -28.33 11.18 -18.32
C SER A 53 -28.00 10.74 -16.87
N PRO A 54 -26.84 11.11 -16.32
CA PRO A 54 -26.50 10.85 -14.92
C PRO A 54 -27.56 11.40 -13.93
N GLU A 55 -28.17 12.54 -14.26
CA GLU A 55 -29.30 13.11 -13.50
C GLU A 55 -30.55 12.22 -13.55
N GLU A 56 -30.91 11.70 -14.73
CA GLU A 56 -32.03 10.77 -14.89
C GLU A 56 -31.79 9.46 -14.14
N TYR A 57 -30.54 9.00 -14.10
CA TYR A 57 -30.14 7.81 -13.36
C TYR A 57 -30.25 8.01 -11.85
N VAL A 58 -29.76 9.13 -11.31
CA VAL A 58 -29.90 9.48 -9.87
C VAL A 58 -31.38 9.54 -9.48
N ARG A 59 -32.23 10.07 -10.35
CA ARG A 59 -33.68 10.11 -10.14
C ARG A 59 -34.32 8.72 -10.23
N LEU A 60 -33.85 7.84 -11.12
CA LEU A 60 -34.29 6.45 -11.21
C LEU A 60 -33.90 5.64 -9.97
N VAL A 61 -32.69 5.85 -9.45
CA VAL A 61 -32.21 5.24 -8.19
C VAL A 61 -33.04 5.75 -7.02
N ARG A 62 -33.25 7.06 -6.89
CA ARG A 62 -34.13 7.65 -5.88
C ARG A 62 -35.53 7.03 -5.92
N PHE A 63 -36.10 6.88 -7.10
CA PHE A 63 -37.41 6.28 -7.29
C PHE A 63 -37.42 4.78 -6.95
N ASN A 64 -36.37 4.04 -7.33
CA ASN A 64 -36.23 2.62 -6.99
C ASN A 64 -36.04 2.38 -5.49
N LEU A 65 -35.32 3.28 -4.81
CA LEU A 65 -35.14 3.27 -3.35
C LEU A 65 -36.47 3.54 -2.63
N ARG A 66 -37.24 4.55 -3.07
CA ARG A 66 -38.58 4.85 -2.54
C ARG A 66 -39.55 3.67 -2.69
N ILE A 67 -39.58 3.05 -3.88
CA ILE A 67 -40.40 1.84 -4.10
C ILE A 67 -39.92 0.69 -3.22
N GLY A 68 -38.61 0.51 -3.11
CA GLY A 68 -38.01 -0.53 -2.29
C GLY A 68 -38.34 -0.40 -0.81
N LEU A 69 -38.35 0.82 -0.26
CA LEU A 69 -38.73 1.10 1.13
C LEU A 69 -40.23 0.90 1.38
N ALA A 70 -41.07 1.14 0.37
CA ALA A 70 -42.52 0.92 0.45
C ALA A 70 -42.92 -0.56 0.38
N ILE A 71 -42.09 -1.43 -0.22
CA ILE A 71 -42.26 -2.89 -0.24
C ILE A 71 -41.59 -3.43 1.01
N SER A 72 -42.39 -3.86 2.01
CA SER A 72 -42.01 -4.25 3.38
C SER A 72 -40.50 -4.32 3.70
N GLU A 73 -40.07 -3.59 4.75
CA GLU A 73 -38.66 -3.44 5.20
C GLU A 73 -37.83 -4.75 5.16
N ASN A 74 -38.44 -5.91 5.37
CA ASN A 74 -37.79 -7.22 5.36
C ASN A 74 -37.44 -7.78 3.98
N GLU A 75 -38.24 -7.54 2.93
CA GLU A 75 -37.94 -8.04 1.58
C GLU A 75 -36.81 -7.23 0.95
N TRP A 76 -36.87 -5.90 1.09
CA TRP A 76 -35.87 -5.02 0.50
C TRP A 76 -34.50 -5.15 1.20
N ILE A 77 -34.44 -5.30 2.53
CA ILE A 77 -33.17 -5.58 3.24
C ILE A 77 -32.57 -6.92 2.78
N ARG A 78 -33.38 -8.00 2.66
CA ARG A 78 -32.89 -9.30 2.15
C ARG A 78 -32.43 -9.24 0.69
N GLU A 79 -33.08 -8.46 -0.16
CA GLU A 79 -32.70 -8.29 -1.56
C GLU A 79 -31.46 -7.40 -1.75
N PHE A 80 -31.30 -6.36 -0.92
CA PHE A 80 -30.10 -5.51 -0.89
C PHE A 80 -28.90 -6.27 -0.30
N GLN A 81 -29.16 -7.18 0.64
CA GLN A 81 -28.18 -8.12 1.20
C GLN A 81 -27.71 -9.22 0.22
N THR A 82 -28.35 -9.39 -0.94
CA THR A 82 -27.98 -10.44 -1.92
C THR A 82 -27.47 -9.88 -3.24
N THR A 83 -27.80 -8.63 -3.56
CA THR A 83 -27.28 -7.94 -4.75
C THR A 83 -26.84 -6.55 -4.34
N ASP A 84 -25.54 -6.24 -4.40
CA ASP A 84 -25.06 -4.87 -4.18
C ASP A 84 -25.32 -4.04 -5.45
N PRO A 85 -26.42 -3.27 -5.51
CA PRO A 85 -26.81 -2.60 -6.74
C PRO A 85 -25.90 -1.41 -7.02
N ILE A 86 -25.26 -0.87 -5.97
CA ILE A 86 -24.34 0.27 -6.01
C ILE A 86 -23.03 -0.14 -6.67
N MET A 87 -22.49 -1.34 -6.39
CA MET A 87 -21.31 -1.84 -7.10
C MET A 87 -21.59 -2.27 -8.54
N ASN A 88 -22.76 -2.86 -8.82
CA ASN A 88 -23.17 -3.15 -10.20
C ASN A 88 -23.42 -1.86 -11.01
N TYR A 89 -23.88 -0.79 -10.35
CA TYR A 89 -23.96 0.55 -10.91
C TYR A 89 -22.57 1.14 -11.14
N TYR A 90 -21.68 1.04 -10.17
CA TYR A 90 -20.31 1.52 -10.25
C TYR A 90 -19.53 0.88 -11.41
N GLN A 91 -19.65 -0.44 -11.56
CA GLN A 91 -19.08 -1.17 -12.68
C GLN A 91 -19.64 -0.62 -14.01
N LYS A 92 -20.95 -0.44 -14.11
CA LYS A 92 -21.59 0.12 -15.33
C LYS A 92 -21.24 1.56 -15.64
N LEU A 93 -21.02 2.38 -14.62
CA LEU A 93 -20.68 3.79 -14.78
C LEU A 93 -19.21 3.97 -15.19
N LEU A 94 -18.33 3.06 -14.75
CA LEU A 94 -17.00 2.89 -15.32
C LEU A 94 -17.06 2.35 -16.76
N ASP A 95 -17.89 1.33 -17.00
CA ASP A 95 -18.00 0.66 -18.31
C ASP A 95 -18.60 1.60 -19.39
N SER A 96 -19.31 2.65 -19.01
CA SER A 96 -19.92 3.62 -19.95
C SER A 96 -18.92 4.63 -20.55
N LYS A 97 -17.61 4.46 -20.36
CA LYS A 97 -16.54 5.37 -20.85
C LYS A 97 -16.81 6.84 -20.48
N THR A 98 -17.54 7.07 -19.39
CA THR A 98 -17.98 8.41 -19.00
C THR A 98 -16.84 9.06 -18.21
N ASP A 99 -16.53 10.33 -18.50
CA ASP A 99 -15.49 11.07 -17.81
C ASP A 99 -15.79 11.10 -16.30
N ILE A 100 -14.99 10.37 -15.52
CA ILE A 100 -15.17 10.23 -14.07
C ILE A 100 -15.07 11.59 -13.34
N LYS A 101 -14.37 12.58 -13.90
CA LYS A 101 -14.36 13.95 -13.37
C LYS A 101 -15.71 14.64 -13.57
N LYS A 102 -16.32 14.44 -14.73
CA LYS A 102 -17.67 14.96 -15.01
C LYS A 102 -18.70 14.33 -14.08
N VAL A 103 -18.62 13.02 -13.87
CA VAL A 103 -19.45 12.29 -12.91
C VAL A 103 -19.28 12.86 -11.50
N ASN A 104 -18.05 13.12 -11.05
CA ASN A 104 -17.81 13.74 -9.75
C ASN A 104 -18.52 15.10 -9.64
N THR A 105 -18.34 15.98 -10.62
CA THR A 105 -19.01 17.30 -10.64
C THR A 105 -20.53 17.20 -10.57
N GLU A 106 -21.11 16.26 -11.33
CA GLU A 106 -22.56 16.03 -11.33
C GLU A 106 -23.06 15.46 -10.00
N LEU A 107 -22.32 14.52 -9.39
CA LEU A 107 -22.65 13.97 -8.06
C LEU A 107 -22.53 15.02 -6.96
N GLN A 108 -21.48 15.85 -6.97
CA GLN A 108 -21.33 16.97 -6.04
C GLN A 108 -22.52 17.94 -6.16
N THR A 109 -22.92 18.27 -7.40
CA THR A 109 -24.10 19.10 -7.66
C THR A 109 -25.36 18.43 -7.14
N ALA A 110 -25.56 17.15 -7.44
CA ALA A 110 -26.72 16.39 -6.99
C ALA A 110 -26.81 16.29 -5.47
N ILE A 111 -25.69 16.17 -4.76
CA ILE A 111 -25.63 16.15 -3.29
C ILE A 111 -25.94 17.52 -2.71
N ARG A 112 -25.38 18.60 -3.28
CA ARG A 112 -25.64 19.97 -2.83
C ARG A 112 -27.11 20.35 -3.00
N ASP A 113 -27.68 19.99 -4.15
CA ASP A 113 -29.07 20.29 -4.49
C ASP A 113 -30.04 19.26 -3.87
N PHE A 114 -29.52 18.23 -3.19
CA PHE A 114 -30.31 17.26 -2.47
C PHE A 114 -30.87 17.88 -1.18
N ASN A 115 -32.15 18.24 -1.23
CA ASN A 115 -32.91 18.59 -0.04
C ASN A 115 -33.70 17.35 0.43
N PRO A 116 -33.24 16.62 1.46
CA PRO A 116 -34.02 15.53 2.01
C PRO A 116 -35.33 16.08 2.59
N GLU A 117 -36.42 15.36 2.38
CA GLU A 117 -37.53 15.44 3.35
C GLU A 117 -36.95 14.98 4.71
N ASN A 118 -37.34 15.60 5.83
CA ASN A 118 -36.85 15.24 7.18
C ASN A 118 -37.45 13.90 7.65
N ASP A 119 -37.36 12.88 6.81
CA ASP A 119 -37.86 11.53 6.97
C ASP A 119 -36.76 10.50 6.69
N ALA A 120 -37.03 9.24 7.04
CA ALA A 120 -36.06 8.16 6.90
C ALA A 120 -35.57 8.00 5.45
N GLU A 121 -36.47 8.12 4.47
CA GLU A 121 -36.16 7.93 3.06
C GLU A 121 -35.21 9.01 2.53
N GLY A 122 -35.41 10.28 2.92
CA GLY A 122 -34.53 11.39 2.60
C GLY A 122 -33.12 11.17 3.11
N PHE A 123 -32.96 10.75 4.38
CA PHE A 123 -31.66 10.45 4.97
C PHE A 123 -30.95 9.28 4.30
N ILE A 124 -31.65 8.17 4.03
CA ILE A 124 -31.09 7.00 3.32
C ILE A 124 -30.70 7.38 1.88
N GLY A 125 -31.50 8.20 1.20
CA GLY A 125 -31.19 8.73 -0.12
C GLY A 125 -29.91 9.57 -0.12
N LYS A 126 -29.72 10.42 0.90
CA LYS A 126 -28.48 11.19 1.09
C LYS A 126 -27.28 10.27 1.31
N LEU A 127 -27.38 9.29 2.23
CA LEU A 127 -26.31 8.32 2.49
C LEU A 127 -25.92 7.54 1.24
N THR A 128 -26.90 7.18 0.40
CA THR A 128 -26.63 6.45 -0.85
C THR A 128 -25.83 7.31 -1.82
N LEU A 129 -26.16 8.61 -1.97
CA LEU A 129 -25.39 9.54 -2.79
C LEU A 129 -23.96 9.72 -2.24
N LEU A 130 -23.82 9.84 -0.91
CA LEU A 130 -22.51 9.93 -0.24
C LEU A 130 -21.67 8.65 -0.47
N SER A 131 -22.30 7.46 -0.46
CA SER A 131 -21.62 6.21 -0.79
C SER A 131 -21.10 6.15 -2.22
N ILE A 132 -21.87 6.66 -3.17
CA ILE A 132 -21.46 6.69 -4.58
C ILE A 132 -20.28 7.65 -4.76
N ILE A 133 -20.35 8.84 -4.18
CA ILE A 133 -19.31 9.85 -4.40
C ILE A 133 -17.98 9.47 -3.75
N VAL A 134 -17.99 8.83 -2.58
CA VAL A 134 -16.76 8.30 -1.95
C VAL A 134 -16.01 7.34 -2.88
N GLN A 135 -16.74 6.51 -3.62
CA GLN A 135 -16.09 5.61 -4.57
C GLN A 135 -15.43 6.43 -5.69
N VAL A 136 -16.16 7.36 -6.31
CA VAL A 136 -15.66 8.23 -7.39
C VAL A 136 -14.42 9.02 -6.94
N LEU A 137 -14.47 9.61 -5.74
CA LEU A 137 -13.37 10.34 -5.14
C LEU A 137 -12.15 9.44 -4.92
N GLY A 138 -12.35 8.20 -4.47
CA GLY A 138 -11.27 7.22 -4.35
C GLY A 138 -10.56 6.91 -5.66
N TYR A 139 -11.29 6.77 -6.79
CA TYR A 139 -10.69 6.56 -8.11
C TYR A 139 -9.96 7.79 -8.65
N LEU A 140 -10.49 8.98 -8.37
CA LEU A 140 -9.81 10.24 -8.65
C LEU A 140 -8.60 10.45 -7.74
N GLY A 141 -8.60 9.82 -6.57
CA GLY A 141 -7.59 10.01 -5.57
C GLY A 141 -7.80 11.27 -4.71
N ASP A 142 -9.03 11.59 -4.36
CA ASP A 142 -9.36 12.69 -3.44
C ASP A 142 -9.83 12.13 -2.09
N LEU A 143 -8.87 11.69 -1.26
CA LEU A 143 -9.19 11.14 0.07
C LEU A 143 -9.59 12.22 1.07
N GLU A 144 -9.05 13.44 0.95
CA GLU A 144 -9.45 14.54 1.83
C GLU A 144 -10.95 14.82 1.68
N GLN A 145 -11.43 14.89 0.44
CA GLN A 145 -12.86 15.04 0.20
C GLN A 145 -13.64 13.80 0.61
N SER A 146 -13.09 12.58 0.45
CA SER A 146 -13.72 11.36 0.95
C SER A 146 -13.91 11.36 2.47
N ARG A 147 -12.93 11.88 3.23
CA ARG A 147 -13.02 12.06 4.69
C ARG A 147 -14.07 13.10 5.07
N LYS A 148 -14.21 14.19 4.31
CA LYS A 148 -15.32 15.15 4.52
C LYS A 148 -16.68 14.50 4.31
N VAL A 149 -16.82 13.68 3.27
CA VAL A 149 -18.05 12.91 3.01
C VAL A 149 -18.35 11.92 4.14
N LEU A 150 -17.33 11.34 4.79
CA LEU A 150 -17.54 10.51 5.98
C LEU A 150 -18.16 11.31 7.13
N GLU A 151 -17.68 12.53 7.37
CA GLU A 151 -18.23 13.39 8.42
C GLU A 151 -19.68 13.81 8.11
N ASP A 152 -20.00 14.09 6.85
CA ASP A 152 -21.37 14.34 6.40
C ASP A 152 -22.27 13.11 6.63
N ALA A 153 -21.77 11.91 6.32
CA ALA A 153 -22.49 10.66 6.55
C ALA A 153 -22.71 10.41 8.05
N ARG A 154 -21.73 10.70 8.90
CA ARG A 154 -21.85 10.63 10.37
C ARG A 154 -22.87 11.62 10.92
N ALA A 155 -22.96 12.82 10.36
CA ALA A 155 -24.01 13.77 10.73
C ALA A 155 -25.41 13.21 10.41
N VAL A 156 -25.59 12.63 9.23
CA VAL A 156 -26.85 12.00 8.83
C VAL A 156 -27.23 10.85 9.78
N ILE A 157 -26.28 9.97 10.12
CA ILE A 157 -26.54 8.85 11.05
C ILE A 157 -26.92 9.36 12.45
N ARG A 158 -26.29 10.44 12.93
CA ARG A 158 -26.64 11.06 14.22
C ARG A 158 -28.06 11.64 14.24
N GLU A 159 -28.48 12.28 13.16
CA GLU A 159 -29.82 12.89 13.04
C GLU A 159 -30.93 11.84 12.92
N MET A 160 -30.69 10.76 12.17
CA MET A 160 -31.70 9.75 11.84
C MET A 160 -32.08 8.84 13.03
N LYS A 161 -31.21 8.73 14.05
CA LYS A 161 -31.28 7.73 15.14
C LYS A 161 -31.13 6.28 14.60
N LYS A 162 -31.34 5.27 15.45
CA LYS A 162 -31.09 3.85 15.12
C LYS A 162 -31.98 3.38 13.97
N ASN A 163 -31.38 3.08 12.82
CA ASN A 163 -32.05 2.52 11.64
C ASN A 163 -31.09 1.56 10.93
N GLU A 164 -31.47 0.28 10.85
CA GLU A 164 -30.58 -0.78 10.36
C GLU A 164 -30.12 -0.57 8.92
N LEU A 165 -30.95 0.08 8.10
CA LEU A 165 -30.59 0.36 6.73
C LEU A 165 -29.65 1.55 6.61
N ALA A 166 -29.89 2.63 7.34
CA ALA A 166 -28.95 3.73 7.39
C ALA A 166 -27.56 3.24 7.82
N ASP A 167 -27.53 2.40 8.87
CA ASP A 167 -26.33 1.72 9.35
C ASP A 167 -25.70 0.83 8.27
N PHE A 168 -26.52 0.11 7.49
CA PHE A 168 -26.03 -0.70 6.37
C PHE A 168 -25.32 0.15 5.31
N VAL A 169 -25.96 1.22 4.82
CA VAL A 169 -25.40 2.10 3.77
C VAL A 169 -24.16 2.83 4.30
N PHE A 170 -24.20 3.26 5.57
CA PHE A 170 -23.03 3.81 6.24
C PHE A 170 -21.87 2.81 6.33
N GLY A 171 -22.16 1.54 6.62
CA GLY A 171 -21.17 0.47 6.54
C GLY A 171 -20.54 0.30 5.14
N GLN A 172 -21.29 0.53 4.06
CA GLN A 172 -20.73 0.54 2.70
C GLN A 172 -19.82 1.76 2.45
N ILE A 173 -20.15 2.92 3.01
CA ILE A 173 -19.29 4.11 3.00
C ILE A 173 -17.96 3.79 3.72
N LEU A 174 -18.02 3.27 4.94
CA LEU A 174 -16.86 2.86 5.72
C LEU A 174 -15.99 1.85 4.96
N THR A 175 -16.62 0.84 4.36
CA THR A 175 -15.92 -0.16 3.53
C THR A 175 -15.13 0.49 2.40
N SER A 176 -15.74 1.45 1.71
CA SER A 176 -15.14 2.13 0.56
C SER A 176 -13.98 3.02 0.98
N ILE A 177 -14.17 3.84 2.01
CA ILE A 177 -13.11 4.73 2.52
C ILE A 177 -11.96 3.91 3.08
N ALA A 178 -12.23 2.89 3.92
CA ALA A 178 -11.20 2.02 4.47
C ALA A 178 -10.37 1.35 3.36
N TRP A 179 -11.00 0.94 2.25
CA TRP A 179 -10.28 0.41 1.09
C TRP A 179 -9.32 1.44 0.50
N TRP A 180 -9.77 2.68 0.29
CA TRP A 180 -8.97 3.72 -0.35
C TRP A 180 -7.85 4.28 0.55
N GLU A 181 -8.14 4.48 1.83
CA GLU A 181 -7.16 4.87 2.85
C GLU A 181 -6.04 3.82 2.92
N ARG A 182 -6.41 2.53 2.90
CA ARG A 182 -5.47 1.42 2.82
C ARG A 182 -4.63 1.43 1.54
N GLU A 183 -5.24 1.69 0.39
CA GLU A 183 -4.50 1.74 -0.89
C GLU A 183 -3.49 2.89 -0.94
N ARG A 184 -3.74 3.98 -0.21
CA ARG A 184 -2.84 5.12 -0.07
C ARG A 184 -1.84 5.03 1.07
N GLY A 185 -1.99 4.06 1.96
CA GLY A 185 -1.06 3.81 3.05
C GLY A 185 -1.46 4.39 4.42
N ASP A 186 -2.60 5.07 4.56
CA ASP A 186 -3.13 5.47 5.88
C ASP A 186 -3.92 4.32 6.51
N ILE A 187 -3.15 3.33 6.93
CA ILE A 187 -3.68 2.06 7.43
C ILE A 187 -4.29 2.24 8.83
N SER A 188 -3.84 3.23 9.61
CA SER A 188 -4.41 3.55 10.93
C SER A 188 -5.88 3.97 10.82
N VAL A 189 -6.19 4.81 9.82
CA VAL A 189 -7.57 5.21 9.52
C VAL A 189 -8.36 3.99 9.04
N ALA A 190 -7.79 3.21 8.11
CA ALA A 190 -8.45 2.03 7.58
C ALA A 190 -8.82 1.00 8.67
N GLU A 191 -7.95 0.79 9.67
CA GLU A 191 -8.17 -0.09 10.81
C GLU A 191 -9.29 0.42 11.73
N ARG A 192 -9.28 1.72 12.08
CA ARG A 192 -10.38 2.32 12.86
C ARG A 192 -11.72 2.18 12.15
N LEU A 193 -11.78 2.49 10.86
CA LEU A 193 -12.99 2.36 10.05
C LEU A 193 -13.45 0.89 9.92
N GLN A 194 -12.51 -0.05 9.87
CA GLN A 194 -12.81 -1.48 9.82
C GLN A 194 -13.35 -2.02 11.15
N ASN A 195 -12.90 -1.50 12.29
CA ASN A 195 -13.46 -1.84 13.60
C ASN A 195 -14.88 -1.29 13.73
N GLU A 196 -15.10 -0.02 13.38
CA GLU A 196 -16.42 0.62 13.31
C GLU A 196 -17.37 -0.18 12.39
N LEU A 197 -16.89 -0.60 11.21
CA LEU A 197 -17.64 -1.45 10.28
C LEU A 197 -18.03 -2.81 10.90
N PHE A 198 -17.15 -3.44 11.67
CA PHE A 198 -17.42 -4.74 12.28
C PHE A 198 -18.45 -4.64 13.40
N GLU A 199 -18.42 -3.56 14.19
CA GLU A 199 -19.44 -3.25 15.19
C GLU A 199 -20.81 -3.07 14.55
N ILE A 200 -20.89 -2.28 13.47
CA ILE A 200 -22.12 -2.11 12.70
C ILE A 200 -22.60 -3.44 12.12
N ALA A 201 -21.72 -4.19 11.45
CA ALA A 201 -22.07 -5.49 10.86
C ALA A 201 -22.64 -6.47 11.90
N THR A 202 -22.14 -6.39 13.14
CA THR A 202 -22.61 -7.21 14.27
C THR A 202 -23.96 -6.71 14.79
N SER A 203 -24.13 -5.39 14.95
CA SER A 203 -25.35 -4.80 15.51
C SER A 203 -26.58 -5.00 14.61
N ILE A 204 -26.41 -4.97 13.29
CA ILE A 204 -27.49 -5.19 12.31
C ILE A 204 -27.50 -6.61 11.72
N ASN A 205 -26.65 -7.51 12.24
CA ASN A 205 -26.48 -8.89 11.77
C ASN A 205 -26.32 -9.02 10.23
N SER A 206 -25.45 -8.21 9.63
CA SER A 206 -25.24 -8.16 8.17
C SER A 206 -24.05 -9.00 7.74
N ASP A 207 -24.34 -10.13 7.08
CA ASP A 207 -23.31 -10.99 6.48
C ASP A 207 -22.55 -10.28 5.34
N ILE A 208 -23.20 -9.38 4.57
CA ILE A 208 -22.49 -8.57 3.56
C ILE A 208 -21.39 -7.74 4.21
N LEU A 209 -21.74 -6.97 5.25
CA LEU A 209 -20.77 -6.07 5.88
C LEU A 209 -19.68 -6.86 6.59
N ARG A 210 -20.04 -7.99 7.22
CA ARG A 210 -19.06 -8.90 7.82
C ARG A 210 -18.09 -9.46 6.78
N GLY A 211 -18.59 -9.88 5.61
CA GLY A 211 -17.78 -10.30 4.48
C GLY A 211 -16.86 -9.18 3.97
N SER A 212 -17.32 -7.93 3.94
CA SER A 212 -16.49 -6.77 3.58
C SER A 212 -15.41 -6.46 4.62
N ALA A 213 -15.75 -6.50 5.91
CA ALA A 213 -14.79 -6.33 7.00
C ALA A 213 -13.68 -7.39 6.93
N TYR A 214 -14.02 -8.67 6.79
CA TYR A 214 -13.01 -9.73 6.62
C TYR A 214 -12.12 -9.52 5.39
N GLY A 215 -12.68 -9.01 4.28
CA GLY A 215 -11.88 -8.68 3.10
C GLY A 215 -10.86 -7.57 3.36
N ILE A 216 -11.24 -6.54 4.12
CA ILE A 216 -10.34 -5.44 4.53
C ILE A 216 -9.28 -5.94 5.52
N ILE A 217 -9.67 -6.73 6.53
CA ILE A 217 -8.75 -7.35 7.50
C ILE A 217 -7.73 -8.24 6.79
N GLY A 218 -8.18 -9.07 5.83
CA GLY A 218 -7.27 -9.87 5.01
C GLY A 218 -6.26 -9.01 4.27
N ALA A 219 -6.72 -7.89 3.73
CA ALA A 219 -5.88 -6.94 3.01
C ALA A 219 -4.93 -6.14 3.90
N PHE A 220 -5.29 -5.91 5.16
CA PHE A 220 -4.43 -5.34 6.19
C PHE A 220 -3.30 -6.32 6.55
N TYR A 221 -3.62 -7.57 6.88
CA TYR A 221 -2.60 -8.56 7.19
C TYR A 221 -1.69 -8.88 6.02
N SER A 222 -2.23 -8.89 4.79
CA SER A 222 -1.44 -9.03 3.56
C SER A 222 -0.41 -7.91 3.46
N GLN A 223 -0.83 -6.66 3.73
CA GLN A 223 0.06 -5.49 3.73
C GLN A 223 1.09 -5.46 4.85
N GLN A 224 0.91 -6.23 5.93
CA GLN A 224 1.88 -6.40 7.01
C GLN A 224 2.79 -7.62 6.82
N GLY A 225 2.61 -8.40 5.75
CA GLY A 225 3.36 -9.64 5.53
C GLY A 225 2.89 -10.80 6.41
N ILE A 226 1.81 -10.65 7.19
CA ILE A 226 1.22 -11.71 8.01
C ILE A 226 0.31 -12.59 7.15
N ILE A 227 0.93 -13.28 6.18
CA ILE A 227 0.24 -13.96 5.08
C ILE A 227 -0.77 -15.01 5.55
N ARG A 228 -0.49 -15.75 6.64
CA ARG A 228 -1.43 -16.76 7.16
C ARG A 228 -2.74 -16.15 7.62
N LYS A 229 -2.69 -15.04 8.37
CA LYS A 229 -3.89 -14.32 8.83
C LYS A 229 -4.60 -13.66 7.65
N ALA A 230 -3.85 -13.13 6.69
CA ALA A 230 -4.38 -12.56 5.46
C ALA A 230 -5.24 -13.57 4.69
N MET A 231 -4.67 -14.74 4.38
CA MET A 231 -5.34 -15.82 3.67
C MET A 231 -6.58 -16.32 4.41
N SER A 232 -6.52 -16.48 5.74
CA SER A 232 -7.68 -16.91 6.54
C SER A 232 -8.84 -15.91 6.45
N ASN A 233 -8.56 -14.61 6.53
CA ASN A 233 -9.60 -13.57 6.47
C ASN A 233 -10.16 -13.43 5.04
N TYR A 234 -9.32 -13.48 4.01
CA TYR A 234 -9.79 -13.54 2.63
C TYR A 234 -10.67 -14.77 2.38
N GLN A 235 -10.36 -15.90 3.00
CA GLN A 235 -11.14 -17.13 2.88
C GLN A 235 -12.52 -16.97 3.52
N MET A 236 -12.60 -16.42 4.74
CA MET A 236 -13.88 -16.09 5.38
C MET A 236 -14.73 -15.13 4.53
N SER A 237 -14.11 -14.07 3.99
CA SER A 237 -14.79 -13.13 3.09
C SER A 237 -15.31 -13.84 1.82
N ARG A 238 -14.48 -14.71 1.21
CA ARG A 238 -14.84 -15.48 0.02
C ARG A 238 -16.02 -16.40 0.29
N ASP A 239 -16.00 -17.16 1.38
CA ASP A 239 -17.05 -18.14 1.71
C ASP A 239 -18.39 -17.46 1.98
N ILE A 240 -18.39 -16.32 2.68
CA ILE A 240 -19.59 -15.51 2.87
C ILE A 240 -20.13 -15.04 1.52
N ARG A 241 -19.26 -14.51 0.64
CA ARG A 241 -19.67 -14.01 -0.68
C ARG A 241 -20.19 -15.11 -1.58
N GLU A 242 -19.59 -16.29 -1.56
CA GLU A 242 -20.07 -17.46 -2.31
C GLU A 242 -21.45 -17.92 -1.81
N LYS A 243 -21.66 -17.96 -0.49
CA LYS A 243 -22.98 -18.26 0.11
C LYS A 243 -24.05 -17.26 -0.31
N LEU A 244 -23.69 -15.97 -0.41
CA LEU A 244 -24.57 -14.90 -0.85
C LEU A 244 -24.72 -14.81 -2.38
N GLY A 245 -24.02 -15.65 -3.15
CA GLY A 245 -24.06 -15.62 -4.61
C GLY A 245 -23.24 -14.50 -5.27
N ASP A 246 -22.49 -13.71 -4.49
CA ASP A 246 -21.60 -12.64 -4.97
C ASP A 246 -20.28 -13.22 -5.51
N LYS A 247 -20.38 -13.91 -6.65
CA LYS A 247 -19.26 -14.59 -7.31
C LYS A 247 -18.14 -13.63 -7.70
N ILE A 248 -18.47 -12.38 -8.06
CA ILE A 248 -17.50 -11.39 -8.51
C ILE A 248 -16.60 -10.95 -7.36
N ARG A 249 -17.15 -10.64 -6.19
CA ARG A 249 -16.30 -10.27 -5.05
C ARG A 249 -15.58 -11.47 -4.45
N ALA A 250 -16.15 -12.68 -4.52
CA ALA A 250 -15.44 -13.90 -4.17
C ALA A 250 -14.17 -14.10 -5.03
N LEU A 251 -14.26 -13.82 -6.34
CA LEU A 251 -13.10 -13.84 -7.23
C LEU A 251 -12.07 -12.76 -6.87
N ARG A 252 -12.50 -11.55 -6.49
CA ARG A 252 -11.60 -10.50 -6.01
C ARG A 252 -10.80 -10.92 -4.77
N MET A 253 -11.43 -11.60 -3.80
CA MET A 253 -10.70 -12.16 -2.65
C MET A 253 -9.66 -13.19 -3.09
N SER A 254 -10.01 -14.01 -4.08
CA SER A 254 -9.08 -15.00 -4.65
C SER A 254 -7.91 -14.32 -5.39
N SER A 255 -8.13 -13.18 -6.05
CA SER A 255 -7.06 -12.39 -6.67
C SER A 255 -6.10 -11.83 -5.62
N SER A 256 -6.60 -11.37 -4.48
CA SER A 256 -5.77 -10.94 -3.37
C SER A 256 -4.96 -12.09 -2.77
N MET A 257 -5.55 -13.27 -2.63
CA MET A 257 -4.81 -14.48 -2.22
C MET A 257 -3.71 -14.86 -3.22
N ALA A 258 -3.88 -14.61 -4.52
CA ALA A 258 -2.82 -14.88 -5.50
C ALA A 258 -1.57 -14.00 -5.25
N TRP A 259 -1.78 -12.76 -4.84
CA TRP A 259 -0.69 -11.86 -4.43
C TRP A 259 0.03 -12.37 -3.19
N ASP A 260 -0.71 -12.86 -2.20
CA ASP A 260 -0.16 -13.49 -1.00
C ASP A 260 0.61 -14.78 -1.31
N ILE A 261 0.11 -15.61 -2.23
CA ILE A 261 0.82 -16.81 -2.72
C ILE A 261 2.15 -16.43 -3.38
N MET A 262 2.18 -15.29 -4.10
CA MET A 262 3.43 -14.76 -4.64
C MET A 262 4.38 -14.32 -3.51
N ALA A 263 3.89 -13.68 -2.45
CA ALA A 263 4.68 -13.33 -1.26
C ALA A 263 5.28 -14.57 -0.56
N LEU A 264 4.69 -15.75 -0.73
CA LEU A 264 5.22 -17.04 -0.27
C LEU A 264 6.25 -17.67 -1.25
N GLY A 265 6.68 -16.95 -2.29
CA GLY A 265 7.64 -17.45 -3.28
C GLY A 265 7.08 -18.48 -4.24
N LYS A 266 5.75 -18.49 -4.48
CA LYS A 266 5.08 -19.47 -5.35
C LYS A 266 4.50 -18.84 -6.63
N PRO A 267 5.31 -18.20 -7.50
CA PRO A 267 4.85 -17.45 -8.67
C PRO A 267 4.00 -18.29 -9.63
N ARG A 268 4.41 -19.54 -9.90
CA ARG A 268 3.65 -20.44 -10.80
C ARG A 268 2.27 -20.83 -10.25
N GLN A 269 2.11 -20.87 -8.93
CA GLN A 269 0.80 -21.13 -8.32
C GLN A 269 -0.07 -19.88 -8.41
N ALA A 270 0.50 -18.70 -8.14
CA ALA A 270 -0.19 -17.42 -8.24
C ALA A 270 -0.70 -17.14 -9.67
N VAL A 271 0.13 -17.35 -10.70
CA VAL A 271 -0.26 -17.17 -12.11
C VAL A 271 -1.42 -18.10 -12.49
N ARG A 272 -1.32 -19.40 -12.16
CA ARG A 272 -2.40 -20.36 -12.46
C ARG A 272 -3.72 -19.99 -11.80
N LEU A 273 -3.67 -19.51 -10.55
CA LEU A 273 -4.84 -19.02 -9.85
C LEU A 273 -5.43 -17.80 -10.55
N LEU A 274 -4.62 -16.82 -10.97
CA LEU A 274 -5.10 -15.65 -11.70
C LEU A 274 -5.68 -16.01 -13.08
N GLU A 275 -5.11 -16.96 -13.81
CA GLU A 275 -5.67 -17.46 -15.07
C GLU A 275 -7.03 -18.13 -14.88
N GLU A 276 -7.19 -18.92 -13.80
CA GLU A 276 -8.48 -19.48 -13.42
C GLU A 276 -9.50 -18.39 -13.08
N ILE A 277 -9.09 -17.39 -12.30
CA ILE A 277 -9.93 -16.25 -11.93
C ILE A 277 -10.36 -15.48 -13.17
N ARG A 278 -9.43 -15.15 -14.10
CA ARG A 278 -9.74 -14.47 -15.36
C ARG A 278 -10.77 -15.26 -16.17
N ARG A 279 -10.60 -16.58 -16.33
CA ARG A 279 -11.59 -17.44 -17.02
C ARG A 279 -12.95 -17.43 -16.34
N LYS A 280 -12.99 -17.42 -15.01
CA LYS A 280 -14.26 -17.31 -14.25
C LYS A 280 -14.90 -15.94 -14.45
N TYR A 281 -14.15 -14.85 -14.42
CA TYR A 281 -14.65 -13.50 -14.74
C TYR A 281 -15.24 -13.42 -16.15
N ILE A 282 -14.51 -13.90 -17.16
CA ILE A 282 -14.96 -13.89 -18.56
C ILE A 282 -16.29 -14.65 -18.70
N ARG A 283 -16.43 -15.81 -18.05
CA ARG A 283 -17.68 -16.58 -18.09
C ARG A 283 -18.86 -15.89 -17.40
N LEU A 284 -18.60 -15.07 -16.39
CA LEU A 284 -19.65 -14.36 -15.66
C LEU A 284 -20.09 -13.09 -16.38
N ASN A 285 -19.13 -12.30 -16.87
CA ASN A 285 -19.38 -10.92 -17.28
C ASN A 285 -18.81 -10.57 -18.66
N GLY A 286 -18.18 -11.47 -19.40
CA GLY A 286 -17.49 -11.12 -20.66
C GLY A 286 -16.06 -10.59 -20.45
N GLU A 287 -15.28 -10.57 -21.53
CA GLU A 287 -13.86 -10.22 -21.50
C GLU A 287 -13.62 -8.72 -21.29
N GLU A 288 -14.50 -7.90 -21.86
CA GLU A 288 -14.54 -6.46 -21.69
C GLU A 288 -14.71 -6.02 -20.23
N ASN A 289 -15.19 -6.91 -19.34
CA ASN A 289 -15.49 -6.60 -17.94
C ASN A 289 -14.49 -7.19 -16.93
N VAL A 290 -13.37 -7.75 -17.40
CA VAL A 290 -12.27 -8.18 -16.50
C VAL A 290 -11.61 -6.96 -15.84
N PRO A 291 -11.59 -6.82 -14.50
CA PRO A 291 -11.00 -5.64 -13.87
C PRO A 291 -9.52 -5.42 -14.24
N PRO A 292 -9.08 -4.19 -14.59
CA PRO A 292 -7.70 -3.93 -15.04
C PRO A 292 -6.62 -4.39 -14.05
N HIS A 293 -6.89 -4.28 -12.75
CA HIS A 293 -5.94 -4.67 -11.71
C HIS A 293 -5.62 -6.18 -11.71
N ILE A 294 -6.56 -7.04 -12.12
CA ILE A 294 -6.31 -8.49 -12.21
C ILE A 294 -5.29 -8.76 -13.31
N THR A 295 -5.51 -8.19 -14.49
CA THR A 295 -4.59 -8.32 -15.62
C THR A 295 -3.23 -7.70 -15.30
N ARG A 296 -3.20 -6.53 -14.63
CA ARG A 296 -1.95 -5.92 -14.16
C ARG A 296 -1.19 -6.83 -13.21
N PHE A 297 -1.85 -7.41 -12.19
CA PHE A 297 -1.22 -8.34 -11.25
C PHE A 297 -0.67 -9.58 -11.94
N MET A 298 -1.37 -10.13 -12.95
CA MET A 298 -0.83 -11.23 -13.75
C MET A 298 0.49 -10.83 -14.40
N GLY A 299 0.52 -9.67 -15.04
CA GLY A 299 1.74 -9.20 -15.69
C GLY A 299 2.87 -8.85 -14.72
N GLU A 300 2.57 -8.25 -13.57
CA GLU A 300 3.56 -7.98 -12.51
C GLU A 300 4.19 -9.27 -11.97
N ILE A 301 3.36 -10.28 -11.67
CA ILE A 301 3.86 -11.58 -11.17
C ILE A 301 4.69 -12.29 -12.25
N LEU A 302 4.28 -12.22 -13.51
CA LEU A 302 5.05 -12.77 -14.63
C LEU A 302 6.38 -12.03 -14.84
N LEU A 303 6.40 -10.71 -14.65
CA LEU A 303 7.61 -9.90 -14.73
C LEU A 303 8.61 -10.33 -13.66
N LEU A 304 8.14 -10.51 -12.42
CA LEU A 304 8.94 -11.04 -11.31
C LEU A 304 9.40 -12.48 -11.57
N ALA A 305 8.61 -13.30 -12.27
CA ALA A 305 8.99 -14.64 -12.70
C ALA A 305 9.98 -14.65 -13.89
N GLY A 306 10.27 -13.51 -14.51
CA GLY A 306 11.15 -13.37 -15.66
C GLY A 306 10.48 -13.64 -17.02
N GLU A 307 9.15 -13.80 -17.07
CA GLU A 307 8.39 -13.98 -18.31
C GLU A 307 8.04 -12.62 -18.95
N VAL A 308 9.07 -11.86 -19.34
CA VAL A 308 9.00 -10.44 -19.75
C VAL A 308 7.98 -10.17 -20.86
N GLU A 309 7.96 -11.00 -21.92
CA GLU A 309 7.09 -10.74 -23.08
C GLU A 309 5.59 -10.84 -22.72
N LYS A 310 5.21 -11.91 -22.00
CA LYS A 310 3.83 -12.08 -21.54
C LYS A 310 3.46 -11.04 -20.48
N ALA A 311 4.39 -10.72 -19.59
CA ALA A 311 4.22 -9.69 -18.58
C ALA A 311 3.85 -8.34 -19.22
N TYR A 312 4.62 -7.93 -20.23
CA TYR A 312 4.36 -6.71 -20.98
C TYR A 312 2.97 -6.70 -21.63
N GLN A 313 2.56 -7.80 -22.27
CA GLN A 313 1.25 -7.88 -22.92
C GLN A 313 0.12 -7.62 -21.92
N TYR A 314 0.13 -8.29 -20.76
CA TYR A 314 -0.87 -8.11 -19.73
C TYR A 314 -0.82 -6.71 -19.09
N ILE A 315 0.37 -6.18 -18.78
CA ILE A 315 0.49 -4.85 -18.19
C ILE A 315 0.02 -3.76 -19.18
N LYS A 316 0.34 -3.90 -20.47
CA LYS A 316 -0.14 -2.99 -21.52
C LYS A 316 -1.65 -3.04 -21.66
N GLU A 317 -2.25 -4.23 -21.72
CA GLU A 317 -3.71 -4.43 -21.74
C GLU A 317 -4.37 -3.73 -20.55
N ALA A 318 -3.82 -3.94 -19.35
CA ALA A 318 -4.33 -3.33 -18.13
C ALA A 318 -4.21 -1.79 -18.13
N PHE A 319 -3.07 -1.25 -18.57
CA PHE A 319 -2.84 0.18 -18.69
C PHE A 319 -3.81 0.83 -19.67
N GLU A 320 -3.95 0.27 -20.87
CA GLU A 320 -4.85 0.80 -21.91
C GLU A 320 -6.31 0.78 -21.43
N LYS A 321 -6.71 -0.31 -20.78
CA LYS A 321 -8.04 -0.42 -20.19
C LYS A 321 -8.25 0.61 -19.09
N GLN A 322 -7.34 0.73 -18.13
CA GLN A 322 -7.44 1.72 -17.06
C GLN A 322 -7.50 3.15 -17.60
N ALA A 323 -6.64 3.49 -18.57
CA ALA A 323 -6.65 4.79 -19.24
C ALA A 323 -7.98 5.08 -19.94
N SER A 324 -8.61 4.06 -20.54
CA SER A 324 -9.93 4.21 -21.17
C SER A 324 -11.07 4.41 -20.17
N LEU A 325 -10.94 3.88 -18.95
CA LEU A 325 -11.96 3.95 -17.90
C LEU A 325 -11.89 5.24 -17.09
N SER A 326 -10.68 5.70 -16.73
CA SER A 326 -10.50 6.82 -15.80
C SER A 326 -9.69 7.99 -16.37
N GLY A 327 -9.29 7.93 -17.65
CA GLY A 327 -8.46 8.94 -18.30
C GLY A 327 -6.95 8.78 -18.03
N GLU A 328 -6.12 9.35 -18.90
CA GLU A 328 -4.65 9.26 -18.82
C GLU A 328 -4.06 9.88 -17.54
N ASP A 329 -4.71 10.91 -17.01
CA ASP A 329 -4.26 11.70 -15.85
C ASP A 329 -4.96 11.28 -14.54
N SER A 330 -5.48 10.06 -14.45
CA SER A 330 -6.01 9.53 -13.19
C SER A 330 -4.91 8.83 -12.39
N TYR A 331 -5.09 8.79 -11.07
CA TYR A 331 -4.19 8.09 -10.16
C TYR A 331 -4.07 6.60 -10.53
N GLY A 332 -5.19 5.92 -10.79
CA GLY A 332 -5.21 4.51 -11.19
C GLY A 332 -4.43 4.23 -12.49
N THR A 333 -4.54 5.12 -13.48
CA THR A 333 -3.76 4.99 -14.73
C THR A 333 -2.26 5.18 -14.49
N ASN A 334 -1.87 6.07 -13.58
CA ASN A 334 -0.47 6.29 -13.23
C ASN A 334 0.14 5.12 -12.42
N ILE A 335 -0.65 4.44 -11.60
CA ILE A 335 -0.24 3.18 -10.97
C ILE A 335 0.06 2.12 -12.05
N ALA A 336 -0.84 1.96 -13.03
CA ALA A 336 -0.61 1.04 -14.14
C ALA A 336 0.58 1.47 -15.04
N ARG A 337 0.78 2.79 -15.21
CA ARG A 337 1.91 3.37 -15.94
C ARG A 337 3.25 3.01 -15.31
N LYS A 338 3.35 3.03 -13.98
CA LYS A 338 4.55 2.58 -13.25
C LYS A 338 4.92 1.15 -13.62
N SER A 339 3.97 0.22 -13.54
CA SER A 339 4.20 -1.19 -13.92
C SER A 339 4.56 -1.34 -15.40
N LEU A 340 3.98 -0.51 -16.27
CA LEU A 340 4.32 -0.49 -17.70
C LEU A 340 5.75 0.00 -17.95
N ILE A 341 6.21 1.01 -17.22
CA ILE A 341 7.60 1.49 -17.27
C ILE A 341 8.55 0.35 -16.90
N GLU A 342 8.31 -0.34 -15.78
CA GLU A 342 9.13 -1.48 -15.36
C GLU A 342 9.18 -2.59 -16.42
N ALA A 343 8.03 -2.95 -17.00
CA ALA A 343 7.97 -3.94 -18.07
C ALA A 343 8.72 -3.52 -19.34
N LEU A 344 8.65 -2.23 -19.73
CA LEU A 344 9.38 -1.69 -20.87
C LEU A 344 10.89 -1.68 -20.64
N ILE A 345 11.33 -1.32 -19.43
CA ILE A 345 12.74 -1.35 -19.01
C ILE A 345 13.30 -2.78 -19.11
N GLU A 346 12.58 -3.77 -18.57
CA GLU A 346 13.01 -5.17 -18.63
C GLU A 346 12.98 -5.76 -20.05
N ARG A 347 12.06 -5.29 -20.89
CA ARG A 347 11.99 -5.63 -22.32
C ARG A 347 13.08 -4.96 -23.16
N GLY A 348 13.77 -3.95 -22.61
CA GLY A 348 14.79 -3.16 -23.31
C GLY A 348 14.23 -2.07 -24.23
N GLU A 349 12.93 -1.76 -24.16
CA GLU A 349 12.29 -0.69 -24.94
C GLU A 349 12.46 0.67 -24.25
N LEU A 350 13.71 1.10 -24.10
CA LEU A 350 14.10 2.24 -23.26
C LEU A 350 13.51 3.57 -23.72
N THR A 351 13.37 3.81 -25.03
CA THR A 351 12.73 5.04 -25.55
C THR A 351 11.29 5.17 -25.08
N LYS A 352 10.49 4.10 -25.19
CA LYS A 352 9.11 4.09 -24.72
C LYS A 352 9.04 4.18 -23.19
N ALA A 353 9.97 3.55 -22.48
CA ALA A 353 10.06 3.68 -21.02
C ALA A 353 10.27 5.14 -20.62
N LYS A 354 11.17 5.87 -21.31
CA LYS A 354 11.44 7.29 -21.04
C LYS A 354 10.21 8.17 -21.28
N GLU A 355 9.51 7.98 -22.40
CA GLU A 355 8.26 8.70 -22.69
C GLU A 355 7.21 8.50 -21.58
N ARG A 356 7.10 7.28 -21.05
CA ARG A 356 6.16 6.98 -19.96
C ARG A 356 6.63 7.52 -18.61
N LEU A 357 7.94 7.55 -18.35
CA LEU A 357 8.53 8.23 -17.19
C LEU A 357 8.20 9.73 -17.20
N ASP A 358 8.33 10.40 -18.34
CA ASP A 358 8.04 11.84 -18.46
C ASP A 358 6.56 12.13 -18.16
N LYS A 359 5.64 11.31 -18.69
CA LYS A 359 4.21 11.41 -18.37
C LYS A 359 3.91 11.16 -16.89
N LEU A 360 4.61 10.22 -16.25
CA LEU A 360 4.44 9.94 -14.83
C LEU A 360 4.92 11.12 -13.98
N TYR A 361 6.08 11.69 -14.30
CA TYR A 361 6.61 12.86 -13.60
C TYR A 361 5.67 14.07 -13.70
N GLN A 362 5.18 14.39 -14.90
CA GLN A 362 4.20 15.47 -15.12
C GLN A 362 2.92 15.27 -14.31
N PHE A 363 2.49 14.02 -14.09
CA PHE A 363 1.36 13.74 -13.22
C PHE A 363 1.70 13.99 -11.75
N CYS A 364 2.86 13.52 -11.29
CA CYS A 364 3.32 13.75 -9.92
C CYS A 364 3.41 15.25 -9.58
N GLU A 365 3.87 16.09 -10.51
CA GLU A 365 3.90 17.55 -10.33
C GLU A 365 2.50 18.17 -10.15
N LYS A 366 1.49 17.64 -10.85
CA LYS A 366 0.11 18.13 -10.77
C LYS A 366 -0.65 17.57 -9.57
N SER A 367 -0.34 16.34 -9.17
CA SER A 367 -1.00 15.62 -8.09
C SER A 367 0.06 14.92 -7.24
N PRO A 368 0.70 15.67 -6.32
CA PRO A 368 1.78 15.15 -5.50
C PRO A 368 1.34 13.92 -4.71
N SER A 369 2.10 12.84 -4.89
CA SER A 369 1.94 11.59 -4.15
C SER A 369 3.31 11.03 -3.88
N ASP A 370 3.68 10.92 -2.62
CA ASP A 370 4.99 10.39 -2.21
C ASP A 370 5.22 8.99 -2.77
N TYR A 371 4.20 8.13 -2.75
CA TYR A 371 4.25 6.80 -3.36
C TYR A 371 4.60 6.84 -4.86
N LEU A 372 3.98 7.74 -5.64
CA LEU A 372 4.22 7.83 -7.08
C LEU A 372 5.56 8.52 -7.39
N TYR A 373 5.98 9.49 -6.58
CA TYR A 373 7.34 10.06 -6.68
C TYR A 373 8.40 9.00 -6.40
N ALA A 374 8.27 8.26 -5.30
CA ALA A 374 9.13 7.13 -4.98
C ALA A 374 9.16 6.11 -6.14
N GLY A 375 7.99 5.75 -6.66
CA GLY A 375 7.86 4.84 -7.80
C GLY A 375 8.49 5.37 -9.10
N TYR A 376 8.36 6.66 -9.37
CA TYR A 376 8.99 7.34 -10.52
C TYR A 376 10.51 7.28 -10.42
N TYR A 377 11.08 7.77 -9.32
CA TYR A 377 12.52 7.83 -9.11
C TYR A 377 13.14 6.43 -9.04
N TYR A 378 12.44 5.47 -8.42
CA TYR A 378 12.82 4.04 -8.45
C TYR A 378 12.89 3.50 -9.88
N SER A 379 11.83 3.75 -10.68
CA SER A 379 11.78 3.30 -12.08
C SER A 379 12.86 4.00 -12.92
N PHE A 380 13.14 5.28 -12.64
CA PHE A 380 14.15 6.04 -13.35
C PHE A 380 15.57 5.58 -12.98
N SER A 381 15.81 5.20 -11.71
CA SER A 381 17.05 4.53 -11.31
C SER A 381 17.24 3.20 -12.06
N ASN A 382 16.20 2.37 -12.18
CA ASN A 382 16.25 1.14 -12.95
C ASN A 382 16.50 1.38 -14.45
N TYR A 383 15.94 2.44 -15.02
CA TYR A 383 16.25 2.88 -16.38
C TYR A 383 17.75 3.21 -16.52
N GLN A 384 18.30 3.99 -15.58
CA GLN A 384 19.73 4.35 -15.58
C GLN A 384 20.63 3.13 -15.40
N LEU A 385 20.21 2.14 -14.61
CA LEU A 385 20.90 0.86 -14.48
C LEU A 385 20.96 0.10 -15.82
N LYS A 386 19.87 0.08 -16.60
CA LYS A 386 19.87 -0.55 -17.93
C LYS A 386 20.73 0.21 -18.93
N THR A 387 20.89 1.52 -18.78
CA THR A 387 21.80 2.34 -19.59
C THR A 387 23.22 2.43 -19.03
N TYR A 388 23.55 1.66 -17.98
CA TYR A 388 24.86 1.62 -17.31
C TYR A 388 25.34 2.95 -16.70
N ASN A 389 24.42 3.86 -16.37
CA ASN A 389 24.73 5.12 -15.70
C ASN A 389 24.63 4.97 -14.17
N LEU A 390 25.59 4.26 -13.56
CA LEU A 390 25.52 3.91 -12.13
C LEU A 390 25.47 5.12 -11.18
N GLY A 391 26.11 6.24 -11.52
CA GLY A 391 26.06 7.47 -10.72
C GLY A 391 24.65 8.07 -10.68
N LEU A 392 24.05 8.30 -11.85
CA LEU A 392 22.67 8.78 -11.95
C LEU A 392 21.65 7.78 -11.39
N ALA A 393 21.92 6.48 -11.50
CA ALA A 393 21.09 5.46 -10.86
C ALA A 393 21.11 5.60 -9.34
N LEU A 394 22.28 5.89 -8.76
CA LEU A 394 22.46 6.10 -7.33
C LEU A 394 21.76 7.40 -6.86
N GLU A 395 21.93 8.50 -7.59
CA GLU A 395 21.22 9.76 -7.31
C GLU A 395 19.70 9.56 -7.32
N ASN A 396 19.16 8.98 -8.41
CA ASN A 396 17.73 8.72 -8.53
C ASN A 396 17.19 7.79 -7.45
N ILE A 397 17.95 6.78 -6.98
CA ILE A 397 17.43 5.89 -5.94
C ILE A 397 17.45 6.54 -4.55
N PHE A 398 18.36 7.49 -4.30
CA PHE A 398 18.36 8.29 -3.07
C PHE A 398 17.18 9.27 -3.05
N GLU A 399 16.86 9.89 -4.18
CA GLU A 399 15.61 10.65 -4.33
C GLU A 399 14.39 9.75 -4.06
N ALA A 400 14.37 8.53 -4.62
CA ALA A 400 13.30 7.58 -4.33
C ALA A 400 13.23 7.22 -2.85
N LEU A 401 14.37 7.10 -2.16
CA LEU A 401 14.46 6.79 -0.73
C LEU A 401 13.84 7.92 0.12
N GLU A 402 14.03 9.18 -0.24
CA GLU A 402 13.43 10.32 0.46
C GLU A 402 11.90 10.19 0.50
N TYR A 403 11.26 10.05 -0.67
CA TYR A 403 9.81 9.87 -0.74
C TYR A 403 9.34 8.55 -0.12
N ALA A 404 10.13 7.47 -0.28
CA ALA A 404 9.80 6.16 0.27
C ALA A 404 9.90 6.11 1.80
N SER A 405 10.72 6.97 2.41
CA SER A 405 10.84 7.04 3.87
C SER A 405 9.52 7.48 4.50
N LYS A 406 8.73 8.31 3.81
CA LYS A 406 7.48 8.90 4.31
C LYS A 406 6.45 7.85 4.74
N PRO A 407 5.61 8.15 5.76
CA PRO A 407 4.63 7.21 6.27
C PRO A 407 3.76 6.58 5.16
N GLY A 408 3.55 5.27 5.24
CA GLY A 408 2.72 4.51 4.29
C GLY A 408 3.43 3.97 3.04
N ASN A 409 4.71 4.30 2.81
CA ASN A 409 5.47 3.87 1.62
C ASN A 409 6.51 2.76 1.90
N TYR A 410 6.25 1.90 2.89
CA TYR A 410 7.23 0.92 3.36
C TYR A 410 7.68 -0.08 2.29
N ASP A 411 6.80 -0.44 1.37
CA ASP A 411 7.14 -1.36 0.28
C ASP A 411 8.17 -0.74 -0.67
N MET A 412 8.02 0.57 -0.93
CA MET A 412 9.01 1.33 -1.67
C MET A 412 10.31 1.47 -0.87
N LEU A 413 10.23 1.66 0.45
CA LEU A 413 11.41 1.83 1.31
C LEU A 413 12.32 0.60 1.26
N LEU A 414 11.75 -0.60 1.41
CA LEU A 414 12.53 -1.83 1.30
C LEU A 414 13.08 -2.03 -0.12
N LYS A 415 12.30 -1.71 -1.16
CA LYS A 415 12.74 -1.79 -2.56
C LYS A 415 13.88 -0.85 -2.86
N THR A 416 13.83 0.40 -2.38
CA THR A 416 14.87 1.39 -2.62
C THR A 416 16.15 1.01 -1.89
N GLN A 417 16.08 0.59 -0.63
CA GLN A 417 17.25 0.10 0.12
C GLN A 417 17.91 -1.11 -0.58
N LEU A 418 17.11 -2.09 -1.04
CA LEU A 418 17.65 -3.24 -1.76
C LEU A 418 18.28 -2.85 -3.11
N THR A 419 17.70 -1.88 -3.82
CA THR A 419 18.29 -1.33 -5.06
C THR A 419 19.58 -0.56 -4.78
N ILE A 420 19.66 0.18 -3.67
CA ILE A 420 20.91 0.85 -3.24
C ILE A 420 21.99 -0.20 -2.97
N THR A 421 21.69 -1.25 -2.20
CA THR A 421 22.59 -2.40 -2.00
C THR A 421 23.05 -2.96 -3.35
N LYS A 422 22.14 -3.18 -4.30
CA LYS A 422 22.47 -3.65 -5.65
C LYS A 422 23.44 -2.72 -6.38
N ILE A 423 23.19 -1.41 -6.38
CA ILE A 423 24.03 -0.42 -7.07
C ILE A 423 25.43 -0.39 -6.46
N TYR A 424 25.55 -0.40 -5.13
CA TYR A 424 26.85 -0.44 -4.47
C TYR A 424 27.65 -1.71 -4.78
N ILE A 425 27.00 -2.87 -4.83
CA ILE A 425 27.66 -4.12 -5.24
C ILE A 425 28.13 -4.05 -6.71
N GLN A 426 27.35 -3.41 -7.58
CA GLN A 426 27.76 -3.19 -8.98
C GLN A 426 28.91 -2.21 -9.12
N GLN A 427 28.93 -1.13 -8.34
CA GLN A 427 30.05 -0.19 -8.32
C GLN A 427 31.31 -0.84 -7.75
N TYR A 428 31.20 -1.61 -6.66
CA TYR A 428 32.31 -2.38 -6.09
C TYR A 428 32.91 -3.35 -7.13
N LYS A 429 32.07 -4.00 -7.94
CA LYS A 429 32.55 -4.87 -9.02
C LYS A 429 33.47 -4.13 -10.01
N LEU A 430 33.32 -2.81 -10.18
CA LEU A 430 34.09 -1.99 -11.11
C LEU A 430 35.30 -1.31 -10.44
N SER A 431 35.14 -0.81 -9.21
CA SER A 431 36.16 0.00 -8.53
C SER A 431 36.99 -0.76 -7.51
N GLU A 432 36.47 -1.89 -7.01
CA GLU A 432 37.00 -2.66 -5.88
C GLU A 432 37.09 -1.86 -4.56
N ASP A 433 36.38 -0.73 -4.46
CA ASP A 433 36.35 0.10 -3.26
C ASP A 433 35.53 -0.58 -2.15
N VAL A 434 36.23 -1.04 -1.12
CA VAL A 434 35.67 -1.74 0.04
C VAL A 434 34.61 -0.89 0.77
N HIS A 435 34.68 0.44 0.71
CA HIS A 435 33.67 1.31 1.34
C HIS A 435 32.27 1.11 0.74
N LEU A 436 32.18 0.73 -0.53
CA LEU A 436 30.89 0.42 -1.18
C LEU A 436 30.24 -0.83 -0.57
N LEU A 437 31.04 -1.82 -0.17
CA LEU A 437 30.53 -3.01 0.52
C LEU A 437 30.03 -2.67 1.93
N ILE A 438 30.70 -1.75 2.62
CA ILE A 438 30.28 -1.28 3.94
C ILE A 438 28.96 -0.51 3.83
N ASN A 439 28.82 0.37 2.83
CA ASN A 439 27.56 1.05 2.57
C ASN A 439 26.44 0.05 2.23
N ALA A 440 26.72 -0.94 1.37
CA ALA A 440 25.77 -2.01 1.06
C ALA A 440 25.30 -2.79 2.30
N LEU A 441 26.20 -3.03 3.27
CA LEU A 441 25.87 -3.67 4.55
C LEU A 441 24.91 -2.83 5.39
N ASN A 442 25.09 -1.51 5.47
CA ASN A 442 24.20 -0.67 6.27
C ASN A 442 22.75 -0.76 5.77
N PHE A 443 22.55 -0.75 4.44
CA PHE A 443 21.22 -0.92 3.86
C PHE A 443 20.66 -2.33 4.03
N ILE A 444 21.49 -3.39 3.95
CA ILE A 444 20.99 -4.76 4.17
C ILE A 444 20.60 -5.00 5.64
N GLU A 445 21.30 -4.39 6.59
CA GLU A 445 20.96 -4.48 8.02
C GLU A 445 19.59 -3.86 8.31
N ASN A 446 19.30 -2.71 7.72
CA ASN A 446 17.98 -2.08 7.82
C ASN A 446 16.88 -3.02 7.32
N ILE A 447 17.09 -3.72 6.20
CA ILE A 447 16.15 -4.72 5.67
C ILE A 447 16.04 -5.94 6.60
N ILE A 448 17.15 -6.41 7.17
CA ILE A 448 17.14 -7.55 8.12
C ILE A 448 16.32 -7.19 9.36
N GLN A 449 16.55 -6.01 9.94
CA GLN A 449 15.81 -5.53 11.10
C GLN A 449 14.32 -5.43 10.79
N ALA A 450 13.98 -4.73 9.71
CA ALA A 450 12.62 -4.61 9.16
C ALA A 450 11.90 -5.96 9.03
N THR A 451 12.56 -6.93 8.40
CA THR A 451 11.95 -8.24 8.11
C THR A 451 11.87 -9.15 9.32
N LYS A 452 12.75 -8.99 10.32
CA LYS A 452 12.62 -9.65 11.63
C LYS A 452 11.39 -9.17 12.38
N GLU A 453 11.23 -7.86 12.48
CA GLU A 453 10.10 -7.22 13.17
C GLU A 453 8.74 -7.63 12.58
N GLN A 454 8.70 -7.88 11.27
CA GLN A 454 7.49 -8.27 10.56
C GLN A 454 7.26 -9.78 10.50
N GLU A 455 8.17 -10.58 11.04
CA GLU A 455 8.21 -12.03 10.80
C GLU A 455 8.22 -12.39 9.30
N TYR A 456 8.77 -11.51 8.45
CA TYR A 456 8.79 -11.70 7.01
C TYR A 456 9.94 -12.63 6.58
N ARG A 457 9.79 -13.92 6.92
CA ARG A 457 10.83 -14.95 6.82
C ARG A 457 11.50 -15.05 5.44
N PHE A 458 10.75 -14.87 4.34
CA PHE A 458 11.25 -15.05 2.97
C PHE A 458 12.30 -14.02 2.54
N LEU A 459 12.06 -12.74 2.85
CA LEU A 459 13.03 -11.69 2.58
C LEU A 459 14.15 -11.73 3.63
N LEU A 460 13.83 -12.07 4.89
CA LEU A 460 14.80 -12.13 5.98
C LEU A 460 15.96 -13.09 5.68
N TRP A 461 15.69 -14.36 5.38
CA TRP A 461 16.78 -15.33 5.15
C TRP A 461 17.62 -14.94 3.92
N ARG A 462 17.01 -14.36 2.88
CA ARG A 462 17.73 -13.88 1.69
C ARG A 462 18.64 -12.70 2.02
N SER A 463 18.14 -11.75 2.80
CA SER A 463 18.93 -10.61 3.28
C SER A 463 20.10 -11.08 4.17
N LEU A 464 19.90 -12.10 5.01
CA LEU A 464 20.98 -12.74 5.77
C LEU A 464 22.03 -13.42 4.88
N VAL A 465 21.61 -14.09 3.80
CA VAL A 465 22.53 -14.66 2.81
C VAL A 465 23.28 -13.56 2.04
N ILE A 466 22.62 -12.45 1.68
CA ILE A 466 23.27 -11.28 1.07
C ILE A 466 24.31 -10.71 2.02
N ARG A 467 23.94 -10.46 3.29
CA ARG A 467 24.83 -9.99 4.34
C ARG A 467 26.05 -10.90 4.49
N SER A 468 25.83 -12.21 4.61
CA SER A 468 26.91 -13.19 4.74
C SER A 468 27.91 -13.10 3.58
N ASN A 469 27.41 -12.99 2.35
CA ASN A 469 28.26 -12.87 1.17
C ASN A 469 29.06 -11.55 1.14
N ILE A 470 28.48 -10.45 1.63
CA ILE A 470 29.20 -9.17 1.74
C ILE A 470 30.24 -9.24 2.87
N GLU A 471 29.88 -9.77 4.04
CA GLU A 471 30.80 -10.03 5.15
C GLU A 471 31.98 -10.89 4.71
N PHE A 472 31.72 -11.88 3.85
CA PHE A 472 32.75 -12.72 3.29
C PHE A 472 33.70 -12.02 2.33
N LEU A 473 33.19 -11.08 1.51
CA LEU A 473 34.02 -10.19 0.68
C LEU A 473 34.85 -9.23 1.54
N LEU A 474 34.38 -8.90 2.75
CA LEU A 474 35.09 -8.10 3.75
C LEU A 474 36.02 -8.93 4.66
N GLU A 475 36.20 -10.22 4.37
CA GLU A 475 37.00 -11.17 5.17
C GLU A 475 36.51 -11.39 6.61
N ARG A 476 35.26 -11.03 6.90
CA ARG A 476 34.58 -11.22 8.19
C ARG A 476 33.95 -12.61 8.27
N ASN A 477 34.80 -13.63 8.23
CA ASN A 477 34.36 -15.02 8.07
C ASN A 477 33.47 -15.52 9.22
N LYS A 478 33.69 -15.04 10.46
CA LYS A 478 32.90 -15.46 11.63
C LYS A 478 31.49 -14.90 11.55
N GLU A 479 31.37 -13.63 11.20
CA GLU A 479 30.13 -12.90 11.00
C GLU A 479 29.36 -13.51 9.82
N ALA A 480 30.05 -13.78 8.71
CA ALA A 480 29.46 -14.44 7.55
C ALA A 480 28.84 -15.81 7.90
N MET A 481 29.52 -16.60 8.74
CA MET A 481 29.00 -17.89 9.20
C MET A 481 27.80 -17.72 10.14
N LYS A 482 27.87 -16.77 11.08
CA LYS A 482 26.76 -16.46 12.00
C LYS A 482 25.50 -16.08 11.22
N SER A 483 25.63 -15.25 10.19
CA SER A 483 24.53 -14.85 9.30
C SER A 483 23.87 -16.04 8.58
N LEU A 484 24.65 -17.03 8.14
CA LEU A 484 24.10 -18.23 7.49
C LEU A 484 23.42 -19.18 8.49
N GLN A 485 23.99 -19.33 9.69
CA GLN A 485 23.39 -20.12 10.76
C GLN A 485 22.04 -19.52 11.20
N GLU A 486 22.00 -18.19 11.32
CA GLU A 486 20.76 -17.45 11.59
C GLU A 486 19.73 -17.67 10.47
N ALA A 487 20.15 -17.57 9.20
CA ALA A 487 19.27 -17.84 8.07
C ALA A 487 18.71 -19.27 8.11
N LEU A 488 19.54 -20.26 8.44
CA LEU A 488 19.12 -21.67 8.51
C LEU A 488 18.10 -21.92 9.62
N ALA A 489 18.26 -21.26 10.78
CA ALA A 489 17.36 -21.41 11.93
C ALA A 489 15.93 -20.89 11.65
N ILE A 490 15.77 -19.94 10.73
CA ILE A 490 14.47 -19.34 10.39
C ILE A 490 13.69 -20.20 9.36
N VAL A 491 14.39 -21.10 8.68
CA VAL A 491 13.89 -21.84 7.52
C VAL A 491 13.51 -23.27 7.92
N GLU A 492 12.29 -23.45 8.42
CA GLU A 492 11.79 -24.77 8.86
C GLU A 492 11.29 -25.64 7.69
N ASP A 493 10.45 -25.10 6.80
CA ASP A 493 9.73 -25.88 5.77
C ASP A 493 10.06 -25.47 4.31
N ASP A 494 10.99 -24.55 4.08
CA ASP A 494 11.37 -24.10 2.73
C ASP A 494 12.62 -24.86 2.25
N SER A 495 12.39 -25.89 1.44
CA SER A 495 13.44 -26.75 0.88
C SER A 495 14.41 -26.02 -0.03
N GLU A 496 13.95 -25.01 -0.77
CA GLU A 496 14.79 -24.22 -1.67
C GLU A 496 15.76 -23.36 -0.87
N ALA A 497 15.24 -22.65 0.14
CA ALA A 497 16.05 -21.86 1.05
C ALA A 497 17.12 -22.70 1.76
N LYS A 498 16.76 -23.91 2.26
CA LYS A 498 17.72 -24.83 2.88
C LYS A 498 18.86 -25.20 1.94
N ILE A 499 18.57 -25.51 0.68
CA ILE A 499 19.61 -25.83 -0.33
C ILE A 499 20.55 -24.65 -0.51
N VAL A 500 20.01 -23.47 -0.78
CA VAL A 500 20.82 -22.25 -1.01
C VAL A 500 21.70 -21.93 0.20
N ILE A 501 21.14 -21.97 1.42
CA ILE A 501 21.89 -21.67 2.64
C ILE A 501 22.99 -22.72 2.88
N THR A 502 22.68 -24.01 2.71
CA THR A 502 23.65 -25.11 2.90
C THR A 502 24.80 -25.04 1.88
N GLU A 503 24.51 -24.69 0.63
CA GLU A 503 25.55 -24.44 -0.39
C GLU A 503 26.48 -23.30 0.02
N ASN A 504 25.93 -22.19 0.54
CA ASN A 504 26.74 -21.06 1.02
C ASN A 504 27.60 -21.46 2.24
N ILE A 505 27.05 -22.22 3.18
CA ILE A 505 27.80 -22.72 4.36
C ILE A 505 28.96 -23.61 3.90
N THR A 506 28.68 -24.59 3.05
CA THR A 506 29.68 -25.56 2.57
C THR A 506 30.84 -24.86 1.86
N GLU A 507 30.55 -23.86 1.03
CA GLU A 507 31.59 -23.09 0.35
C GLU A 507 32.41 -22.24 1.32
N LEU A 508 31.75 -21.56 2.27
CA LEU A 508 32.42 -20.76 3.29
C LEU A 508 33.39 -21.62 4.12
N GLU A 509 32.94 -22.79 4.57
CA GLU A 509 33.80 -23.76 5.27
C GLU A 509 34.96 -24.23 4.40
N THR A 510 34.72 -24.50 3.11
CA THR A 510 35.75 -24.97 2.19
C THR A 510 36.83 -23.92 2.01
N LYS A 511 36.47 -22.63 1.81
CA LYS A 511 37.46 -21.55 1.71
C LYS A 511 38.26 -21.42 3.01
N ILE A 512 37.59 -21.44 4.17
CA ILE A 512 38.26 -21.33 5.48
C ILE A 512 39.26 -22.47 5.68
N LYS A 513 38.88 -23.71 5.33
CA LYS A 513 39.75 -24.90 5.43
C LYS A 513 40.91 -24.87 4.44
N GLN A 514 40.66 -24.47 3.20
CA GLN A 514 41.63 -24.55 2.09
C GLN A 514 42.45 -23.26 1.90
N GLN A 515 42.22 -22.23 2.69
CA GLN A 515 42.86 -20.91 2.57
C GLN A 515 42.79 -20.34 1.14
N ILE A 516 41.68 -20.59 0.44
CA ILE A 516 41.46 -20.09 -0.92
C ILE A 516 41.46 -18.55 -0.89
N LYS A 517 42.24 -17.93 -1.78
CA LYS A 517 42.33 -16.48 -1.90
C LYS A 517 41.02 -15.86 -2.37
N LEU A 518 40.72 -14.63 -1.93
CA LEU A 518 39.45 -13.98 -2.25
C LEU A 518 39.33 -13.68 -3.74
N GLU A 519 40.43 -13.32 -4.39
CA GLU A 519 40.48 -12.98 -5.83
C GLU A 519 39.90 -14.12 -6.68
N ASP A 520 40.17 -15.38 -6.31
CA ASP A 520 39.73 -16.58 -7.03
C ASP A 520 38.21 -16.80 -6.95
N LYS A 521 37.53 -16.21 -5.96
CA LYS A 521 36.09 -16.40 -5.69
C LYS A 521 35.25 -15.14 -5.84
N ARG A 522 35.86 -13.95 -5.92
CA ARG A 522 35.18 -12.65 -6.04
C ARG A 522 34.15 -12.65 -7.18
N GLU A 523 34.58 -13.10 -8.36
CA GLU A 523 33.77 -13.52 -9.50
C GLU A 523 32.41 -14.16 -9.11
N SER A 524 32.51 -15.37 -8.59
CA SER A 524 31.35 -16.20 -8.25
C SER A 524 30.50 -15.59 -7.13
N LEU A 525 31.13 -14.94 -6.14
CA LEU A 525 30.44 -14.31 -5.03
C LEU A 525 29.57 -13.13 -5.49
N LEU A 526 30.12 -12.24 -6.32
CA LEU A 526 29.35 -11.11 -6.86
C LEU A 526 28.19 -11.56 -7.74
N ARG A 527 28.38 -12.62 -8.53
CA ARG A 527 27.28 -13.25 -9.30
C ARG A 527 26.21 -13.81 -8.38
N ARG A 528 26.59 -14.46 -7.27
CA ARG A 528 25.65 -15.01 -6.29
C ARG A 528 24.90 -13.92 -5.53
N ILE A 529 25.57 -12.86 -5.09
CA ILE A 529 24.93 -11.70 -4.47
C ILE A 529 23.89 -11.12 -5.44
N SER A 530 24.28 -10.89 -6.69
CA SER A 530 23.39 -10.38 -7.73
C SER A 530 22.17 -11.29 -7.92
N LYS A 531 22.37 -12.62 -7.96
CA LYS A 531 21.29 -13.60 -8.04
C LYS A 531 20.37 -13.52 -6.82
N ASN A 532 20.89 -13.52 -5.61
CA ASN A 532 20.09 -13.44 -4.38
C ASN A 532 19.31 -12.14 -4.27
N ILE A 533 19.89 -11.02 -4.67
CA ILE A 533 19.19 -9.73 -4.79
C ILE A 533 18.06 -9.83 -5.82
N GLN A 534 18.31 -10.41 -6.99
CA GLN A 534 17.28 -10.60 -8.01
C GLN A 534 16.14 -11.50 -7.51
N GLU A 535 16.46 -12.59 -6.82
CA GLU A 535 15.46 -13.46 -6.19
C GLU A 535 14.69 -12.72 -5.09
N ALA A 536 15.33 -11.85 -4.30
CA ALA A 536 14.65 -11.04 -3.28
C ALA A 536 13.62 -10.06 -3.89
N PHE A 537 13.88 -9.50 -5.07
CA PHE A 537 12.89 -8.68 -5.79
C PHE A 537 11.64 -9.43 -6.24
N LYS A 538 11.67 -10.78 -6.31
CA LYS A 538 10.50 -11.59 -6.70
C LYS A 538 9.43 -11.67 -5.62
N PHE A 539 9.69 -11.13 -4.43
CA PHE A 539 8.76 -11.20 -3.31
C PHE A 539 8.00 -9.90 -3.14
N VAL A 540 6.76 -10.00 -2.67
CA VAL A 540 5.92 -8.83 -2.39
C VAL A 540 6.52 -8.10 -1.20
N PHE A 541 6.81 -6.82 -1.36
CA PHE A 541 7.26 -6.00 -0.23
C PHE A 541 6.04 -5.58 0.60
N VAL A 542 6.22 -5.68 1.91
CA VAL A 542 5.22 -5.30 2.91
C VAL A 542 4.94 -3.80 2.79
N LYS A 543 3.69 -3.36 2.91
CA LYS A 543 3.31 -1.95 2.80
C LYS A 543 3.34 -1.20 4.15
N ARG A 544 3.35 -1.91 5.28
CA ARG A 544 3.50 -1.31 6.63
C ARG A 544 4.26 -2.23 7.58
N PRO A 545 5.17 -1.69 8.41
CA PRO A 545 5.75 -2.45 9.50
C PRO A 545 4.69 -2.84 10.53
N VAL A 546 4.94 -3.94 11.23
CA VAL A 546 4.23 -4.25 12.46
C VAL A 546 4.57 -3.12 13.44
N GLU A 547 3.56 -2.47 14.00
CA GLU A 547 3.79 -1.47 15.04
C GLU A 547 4.32 -2.17 16.27
N ILE A 548 5.52 -1.77 16.68
CA ILE A 548 6.16 -2.23 17.90
C ILE A 548 6.09 -1.08 18.88
N GLU A 549 5.23 -1.22 19.88
CA GLU A 549 5.16 -0.24 20.98
C GLU A 549 6.55 -0.09 21.61
N PHE A 550 6.97 1.15 21.77
CA PHE A 550 8.22 1.53 22.40
C PHE A 550 7.92 2.62 23.45
N THR A 551 8.80 2.68 24.43
CA THR A 551 8.85 3.71 25.45
C THR A 551 9.94 4.70 25.07
N LEU A 552 9.55 5.96 24.88
CA LEU A 552 10.48 7.04 24.65
C LEU A 552 11.03 7.56 25.97
N HIS A 553 12.35 7.52 26.12
CA HIS A 553 13.01 7.99 27.34
C HIS A 553 13.67 9.36 27.16
N GLY A 554 14.02 9.76 25.94
CA GLY A 554 14.52 11.11 25.70
C GLY A 554 15.14 11.34 24.32
N LEU A 555 15.51 12.59 24.07
CA LEU A 555 16.25 13.04 22.90
C LEU A 555 17.37 13.99 23.33
N LEU A 556 18.57 13.74 22.80
CA LEU A 556 19.73 14.60 22.92
C LEU A 556 20.20 15.01 21.53
N ILE A 557 20.50 16.31 21.35
CA ILE A 557 21.19 16.81 20.17
C ILE A 557 22.47 17.49 20.66
N ILE A 558 23.59 16.93 20.25
CA ILE A 558 24.92 17.20 20.79
C ILE A 558 25.76 17.84 19.69
N LYS A 559 26.43 18.96 20.00
CA LYS A 559 27.41 19.56 19.09
C LYS A 559 28.65 18.68 19.03
N ASP A 560 29.45 18.75 17.97
CA ASP A 560 30.75 18.04 17.90
C ASP A 560 31.68 18.33 19.11
N SER A 561 31.48 19.45 19.81
CA SER A 561 32.20 19.78 21.05
C SER A 561 31.77 18.95 22.29
N GLY A 562 30.74 18.11 22.18
CA GLY A 562 30.13 17.37 23.29
C GLY A 562 29.12 18.17 24.12
N ILE A 563 28.92 19.46 23.79
CA ILE A 563 27.97 20.34 24.47
C ILE A 563 26.55 20.06 23.95
N PRO A 564 25.54 19.90 24.82
CA PRO A 564 24.16 19.72 24.38
C PRO A 564 23.61 21.01 23.76
N LEU A 565 23.13 20.92 22.51
CA LEU A 565 22.28 21.94 21.89
C LEU A 565 20.84 21.83 22.42
N TYR A 566 20.37 20.60 22.64
CA TYR A 566 19.05 20.29 23.17
C TYR A 566 19.12 18.99 23.97
N SER A 567 18.45 18.96 25.12
CA SER A 567 18.23 17.76 25.92
C SER A 567 16.78 17.75 26.40
N LYS A 568 16.13 16.59 26.25
CA LYS A 568 14.84 16.30 26.86
C LYS A 568 14.83 14.85 27.28
N ILE A 569 14.94 14.60 28.57
CA ILE A 569 14.72 13.30 29.18
C ILE A 569 13.30 13.27 29.73
N ILE A 570 12.52 12.27 29.32
CA ILE A 570 11.09 12.13 29.65
C ILE A 570 10.88 11.22 30.85
N ASN A 571 11.72 10.20 31.00
CA ASN A 571 11.57 9.22 32.07
C ASN A 571 12.45 9.60 33.28
N ASP A 572 11.80 9.84 34.42
CA ASP A 572 12.43 10.18 35.70
C ASP A 572 13.38 9.09 36.24
N ASP A 573 13.25 7.84 35.76
CA ASP A 573 14.14 6.74 36.13
C ASP A 573 15.56 6.89 35.53
N ILE A 574 15.72 7.72 34.48
CA ILE A 574 17.04 8.06 33.93
C ILE A 574 17.56 9.29 34.68
N ILE A 575 18.13 9.05 35.85
CA ILE A 575 18.79 10.08 36.66
C ILE A 575 20.20 10.29 36.10
N SER A 576 20.37 11.28 35.21
CA SER A 576 21.68 11.73 34.75
C SER A 576 21.70 13.23 34.54
N ASP A 577 22.83 13.86 34.86
CA ASP A 577 23.12 15.21 34.38
C ASP A 577 23.27 15.18 32.86
N ASP A 578 22.58 16.09 32.16
CA ASP A 578 22.61 16.19 30.70
C ASP A 578 24.03 16.27 30.15
N ILE A 579 24.91 17.06 30.80
CA ILE A 579 26.28 17.30 30.37
C ILE A 579 27.12 16.03 30.52
N LEU A 580 26.92 15.28 31.61
CA LEU A 580 27.60 14.00 31.81
C LEU A 580 27.17 12.97 30.76
N LEU A 581 25.86 12.90 30.49
CA LEU A 581 25.32 11.96 29.51
C LEU A 581 25.80 12.29 28.09
N THR A 582 25.73 13.57 27.68
CA THR A 582 26.20 13.98 26.35
C THR A 582 27.71 13.80 26.22
N GLY A 583 28.48 14.14 27.26
CA GLY A 583 29.92 13.91 27.31
C GLY A 583 30.30 12.45 27.18
N LEU A 584 29.58 11.54 27.86
CA LEU A 584 29.80 10.10 27.74
C LEU A 584 29.48 9.59 26.33
N ILE A 585 28.34 9.98 25.76
CA ILE A 585 27.94 9.56 24.41
C ILE A 585 28.96 10.04 23.37
N THR A 586 29.40 11.29 23.45
CA THR A 586 30.46 11.82 22.58
C THR A 586 31.76 11.05 22.76
N ALA A 587 32.18 10.76 23.99
CA ALA A 587 33.39 9.98 24.25
C ALA A 587 33.28 8.55 23.69
N ILE A 588 32.13 7.88 23.82
CA ILE A 588 31.91 6.54 23.24
C ILE A 588 31.95 6.62 21.70
N ASN A 589 31.32 7.62 21.10
CA ASN A 589 31.32 7.81 19.66
C ASN A 589 32.74 8.06 19.12
N ASP A 590 33.49 8.96 19.76
CA ASP A 590 34.87 9.26 19.41
C ASP A 590 35.77 8.04 19.62
N PHE A 591 35.64 7.34 20.75
CA PHE A 591 36.36 6.10 21.02
C PHE A 591 36.08 5.03 19.96
N SER A 592 34.81 4.84 19.58
CA SER A 592 34.40 3.92 18.52
C SER A 592 35.07 4.28 17.19
N SER A 593 35.06 5.57 16.81
CA SER A 593 35.72 6.02 15.58
C SER A 593 37.23 5.70 15.56
N HIS A 594 37.90 5.76 16.72
CA HIS A 594 39.33 5.46 16.83
C HIS A 594 39.61 3.96 16.81
N LEU A 595 38.84 3.16 17.55
CA LEU A 595 38.97 1.69 17.61
C LEU A 595 38.80 1.04 16.23
N PHE A 596 37.82 1.53 15.48
CA PHE A 596 37.40 0.95 14.21
C PHE A 596 37.92 1.72 12.98
N SER A 597 38.78 2.73 13.19
CA SER A 597 39.39 3.58 12.15
C SER A 597 40.16 2.81 11.07
N ARG A 598 40.74 1.65 11.41
CA ARG A 598 41.46 0.79 10.43
C ARG A 598 40.54 -0.05 9.54
N THR A 599 39.28 -0.23 9.94
CA THR A 599 38.29 -1.01 9.21
C THR A 599 37.20 -0.16 8.56
N ASN A 600 37.14 1.15 8.86
CA ASN A 600 36.09 2.09 8.43
C ASN A 600 34.68 1.48 8.46
N THR A 601 34.44 0.56 9.39
CA THR A 601 33.13 0.02 9.72
C THR A 601 32.32 1.20 10.25
N GLY A 602 31.13 1.42 9.70
CA GLY A 602 30.36 2.66 9.80
C GLY A 602 30.27 3.33 11.19
N ALA A 603 29.85 4.61 11.16
CA ALA A 603 29.62 5.39 12.37
C ALA A 603 28.78 4.61 13.40
N LEU A 604 29.05 4.84 14.69
CA LEU A 604 28.33 4.20 15.78
C LEU A 604 26.83 4.56 15.65
N SER A 605 26.00 3.57 15.37
CA SER A 605 24.57 3.76 15.05
C SER A 605 23.63 3.47 16.22
N SER A 606 24.12 2.82 17.28
CA SER A 606 23.42 2.69 18.55
C SER A 606 24.30 2.23 19.70
N ILE A 607 23.93 2.58 20.93
CA ILE A 607 24.46 2.06 22.19
C ILE A 607 23.33 1.29 22.88
N VAL A 608 23.60 0.07 23.35
CA VAL A 608 22.61 -0.78 24.03
C VAL A 608 23.12 -1.10 25.44
N HIS A 609 22.28 -0.85 26.45
CA HIS A 609 22.54 -1.20 27.84
C HIS A 609 21.25 -1.67 28.52
N GLU A 610 21.19 -2.96 28.84
CA GLU A 610 19.97 -3.62 29.35
C GLU A 610 18.77 -3.36 28.43
N ASN A 611 17.72 -2.73 28.95
CA ASN A 611 16.52 -2.38 28.20
C ASN A 611 16.62 -1.01 27.52
N LEU A 612 17.72 -0.27 27.67
CA LEU A 612 17.90 1.04 27.05
C LEU A 612 18.69 0.92 25.75
N ASN A 613 18.15 1.57 24.71
CA ASN A 613 18.73 1.70 23.40
C ASN A 613 18.89 3.20 23.11
N ILE A 614 20.11 3.63 22.81
CA ILE A 614 20.41 4.99 22.35
C ILE A 614 20.70 4.88 20.85
N LEU A 615 19.78 5.31 20.01
CA LEU A 615 19.96 5.38 18.56
C LEU A 615 20.75 6.63 18.21
N LEU A 616 21.76 6.49 17.34
CA LEU A 616 22.70 7.55 17.03
C LEU A 616 22.72 7.84 15.53
N GLU A 617 22.61 9.12 15.17
CA GLU A 617 22.80 9.62 13.82
C GLU A 617 23.65 10.88 13.84
N LYS A 618 24.44 11.08 12.79
CA LYS A 618 25.29 12.26 12.64
C LYS A 618 24.86 13.06 11.42
N GLU A 619 24.57 14.34 11.63
CA GLU A 619 24.18 15.26 10.55
C GLU A 619 24.82 16.63 10.79
N ASN A 620 25.57 17.14 9.81
CA ASN A 620 26.13 18.51 9.82
C ASN A 620 26.87 18.93 11.11
N GLY A 621 27.66 18.02 11.70
CA GLY A 621 28.43 18.30 12.93
C GLY A 621 27.59 18.26 14.22
N LEU A 622 26.37 17.73 14.13
CA LEU A 622 25.54 17.37 15.27
C LEU A 622 25.46 15.84 15.39
N LEU A 623 25.52 15.35 16.62
CA LEU A 623 25.21 13.98 17.00
C LEU A 623 23.82 13.97 17.63
N ILE A 624 22.87 13.29 16.99
CA ILE A 624 21.50 13.12 17.46
C ILE A 624 21.42 11.76 18.15
N ALA A 625 20.96 11.75 19.41
CA ALA A 625 20.83 10.57 20.24
C ALA A 625 19.38 10.43 20.73
N LEU A 626 18.65 9.45 20.20
CA LEU A 626 17.29 9.12 20.62
C LEU A 626 17.32 7.94 21.60
N ILE A 627 16.78 8.14 22.81
CA ILE A 627 16.80 7.16 23.90
C ILE A 627 15.44 6.48 24.00
N VAL A 628 15.42 5.16 23.81
CA VAL A 628 14.21 4.32 23.70
C VAL A 628 14.42 2.97 24.37
N ASP A 629 13.35 2.28 24.76
CA ASP A 629 13.43 0.93 25.30
C ASP A 629 13.69 -0.14 24.21
N LYS A 630 13.33 0.18 22.96
CA LYS A 630 13.44 -0.73 21.81
C LYS A 630 14.01 0.00 20.61
N ASN A 631 15.04 -0.58 20.01
CA ASN A 631 15.55 -0.18 18.71
C ASN A 631 14.69 -0.82 17.61
N THR A 632 13.78 -0.05 17.01
CA THR A 632 12.92 -0.51 15.92
C THR A 632 13.26 0.15 14.59
N PHE A 633 12.95 -0.51 13.48
CA PHE A 633 13.13 0.06 12.15
C PHE A 633 12.31 1.34 11.95
N GLU A 634 11.06 1.36 12.45
CA GLU A 634 10.18 2.52 12.37
C GLU A 634 10.80 3.73 13.08
N LEU A 635 11.37 3.52 14.26
CA LEU A 635 12.06 4.58 15.00
C LEU A 635 13.27 5.14 14.26
N ARG A 636 14.09 4.28 13.65
CA ARG A 636 15.21 4.73 12.82
C ARG A 636 14.74 5.56 11.63
N THR A 637 13.64 5.17 11.00
CA THR A 637 13.06 5.92 9.88
C THR A 637 12.52 7.27 10.34
N LYS A 638 11.75 7.31 11.44
CA LYS A 638 11.25 8.55 12.07
C LYS A 638 12.40 9.48 12.48
N MET A 639 13.49 8.91 12.99
CA MET A 639 14.68 9.66 13.38
C MET A 639 15.38 10.31 12.17
N LEU A 640 15.55 9.58 11.07
CA LEU A 640 16.09 10.15 9.83
C LEU A 640 15.21 11.28 9.28
N GLN A 641 13.88 11.09 9.30
CA GLN A 641 12.94 12.14 8.87
C GLN A 641 12.98 13.37 9.75
N PHE A 642 12.98 13.17 11.07
CA PHE A 642 13.14 14.23 12.04
C PHE A 642 14.40 15.06 11.76
N ILE A 643 15.52 14.39 11.47
CA ILE A 643 16.80 15.04 11.14
C ILE A 643 16.72 15.82 9.82
N GLN A 644 16.11 15.26 8.78
CA GLN A 644 15.93 15.93 7.49
C GLN A 644 15.04 17.18 7.61
N ASP A 645 13.92 17.05 8.32
CA ASP A 645 12.95 18.13 8.55
C ASP A 645 13.48 19.27 9.41
N LEU A 646 14.45 18.96 10.28
CA LEU A 646 15.01 19.92 11.22
C LEU A 646 15.72 21.07 10.52
N GLN A 647 16.33 20.84 9.34
CA GLN A 647 17.04 21.85 8.51
C GLN A 647 17.80 22.90 9.36
N ILE A 648 18.49 22.48 10.43
CA ILE A 648 18.96 23.38 11.52
C ILE A 648 19.90 24.50 11.01
N ASN A 649 20.49 24.32 9.84
CA ASN A 649 21.38 25.27 9.18
C ASN A 649 20.66 26.42 8.46
N VAL A 650 19.35 26.33 8.22
CA VAL A 650 18.55 27.38 7.56
C VAL A 650 18.11 28.46 8.56
N LEU A 651 18.26 28.21 9.87
CA LEU A 651 17.97 29.18 10.92
C LEU A 651 19.20 30.06 11.21
N PRO A 652 19.11 31.40 11.08
CA PRO A 652 20.22 32.30 11.36
C PRO A 652 20.82 32.08 12.76
N GLU A 653 22.12 32.32 12.91
CA GLU A 653 22.91 32.12 14.15
C GLU A 653 22.36 32.82 15.40
N SER A 654 21.40 33.74 15.28
CA SER A 654 21.00 34.67 16.33
C SER A 654 19.83 34.22 17.24
N SER A 655 19.35 32.97 17.20
CA SER A 655 18.35 32.52 18.21
C SER A 655 18.41 31.02 18.54
N GLU A 656 19.32 30.64 19.45
CA GLU A 656 19.41 29.28 20.01
C GLU A 656 18.07 28.84 20.65
N GLN A 657 17.30 29.79 21.21
CA GLN A 657 15.94 29.58 21.71
C GLN A 657 14.97 29.07 20.61
N ARG A 658 14.95 29.71 19.43
CA ARG A 658 14.08 29.27 18.32
C ARG A 658 14.49 27.91 17.78
N LYS A 659 15.79 27.60 17.78
CA LYS A 659 16.27 26.26 17.41
C LYS A 659 15.70 25.22 18.37
N LYS A 660 15.74 25.47 19.69
CA LYS A 660 15.14 24.59 20.70
C LYS A 660 13.62 24.46 20.54
N GLU A 661 12.90 25.55 20.26
CA GLU A 661 11.45 25.52 20.03
C GLU A 661 11.07 24.71 18.78
N LEU A 662 11.81 24.87 17.68
CA LEU A 662 11.60 24.05 16.47
C LEU A 662 11.90 22.58 16.74
N ILE A 663 13.01 22.28 17.44
CA ILE A 663 13.37 20.92 17.85
C ILE A 663 12.25 20.31 18.69
N GLU A 664 11.73 21.03 19.69
CA GLU A 664 10.63 20.58 20.54
C GLU A 664 9.35 20.30 19.73
N GLN A 665 8.96 21.22 18.85
CA GLN A 665 7.77 21.06 18.00
C GLN A 665 7.89 19.84 17.09
N LYS A 666 9.05 19.66 16.45
CA LYS A 666 9.31 18.52 15.57
C LYS A 666 9.42 17.21 16.36
N PHE A 667 10.06 17.25 17.52
CA PHE A 667 10.17 16.10 18.41
C PHE A 667 8.79 15.59 18.82
N GLN A 668 7.88 16.51 19.20
CA GLN A 668 6.49 16.15 19.49
C GLN A 668 5.81 15.55 18.25
N TYR A 669 5.93 16.17 17.08
CA TYR A 669 5.31 15.65 15.86
C TYR A 669 5.76 14.22 15.47
N TYR A 670 7.04 13.87 15.69
CA TYR A 670 7.60 12.59 15.25
C TYR A 670 7.53 11.47 16.29
N PHE A 671 7.61 11.80 17.59
CA PHE A 671 7.85 10.80 18.64
C PHE A 671 6.82 10.80 19.77
N THR A 672 5.84 11.71 19.78
CA THR A 672 4.71 11.73 20.72
C THR A 672 3.40 11.68 19.98
#